data_AF-A0A3Q0EHK2-F1
#
_entry.id   AF-A0A3Q0EHK2-F1
#
_cell.length_a   1.000
_cell.length_b   1.000
_cell.length_c   1.000
_cell.angle_alpha   90.00
_cell.angle_beta   90.00
_cell.angle_gamma   90.00
#
_symmetry.space_group_name_H-M   'P 1'
#
loop_
_entity.id
_entity.type
_entity.pdbx_description
1 polymer ?
#
loop_
_entity_poly.entity_id
_entity_poly.type
_entity_poly.pdbx_seq_one_letter_code
_entity_poly.pdbx_strand_id
1 'polypeptide(L)'
;GDPMAFRALVAQCLVCVPWDAGPPLAAPSFHQVSSLKELMARVVQRLCVRGSQNVLAFGFALLDEAHGGPPEAFTTCVRSFQPNTVTDTLRGSGAWGLLLQRVGDDVLAHLLVRCALYLLVAPSCAYQVCGPPLYKLGSAETPRPQPGRHAGRTRAGRQPTRRTWSSDAEAGQPPGRPGLGGRRCRTRGSLPLPKKLRCGLAGEPKCGEGQGARASPGTAPRPGDHDACAVAPTRAALEVLASEGKPSGTRGSLPPLGREPQAGFPSPLRPPRPQACIETKHFLYCSGDSERLHPSFLLCSLRPSLTGAQRLVEAIFLASTARPRWRRRLPPRYWQMRPLFRKLLGSHARCQYGVLLRTHCPLRPAGVPAAGAATPREPPGPVASPGEDLGPRCLVPLLRQHCSPWQVYSFLRACLGRLVPAGLWGSRHNQRRFLRNVKKLVSLGKHAKLSPQELTWRMRVRDCAWLRRRCPGEGRVPAAEHHLRGQILARFLHWLMGVYVVELLRSFFYVTETTFQKNRLLFYRKSVWSKLRRIGVRQHLQRVRMRELSEAEVQQRRQAKPAMLTSKLRFIPKPNGLRPVVNMDYVVGARTFCRENRASRFSSRVRTLFSVLNYERTQRPSLMGASVLGLDDIYRAWRAFVLRMRAQDPPARLYFVKMDVVGAYDTIPQDRLTEVITSILRPLEDIYCVRQYAVVQRAAHGHVRKSFKRDISTFTDLQPYMQQFVTHLQETRSLRDAVVIEQSWSLNETAGGLLDAFLHFLKNSILRIGGRSYIQCQGIPQGSVLSTLLCSLCYGDMENRLFPGIQQDGVLLRLVDDFLLVTPHLTQAKAFLRTLVRGVPEYGCVVNLQKTVVNFPVDDDTLGGTACIQLPEHCLFPWCGLLLDTHSLEVFSDYSSYAGTSIRASLAFPCGARAGRKLRRKLLSVLRLKCHALFLDLQVNSPRTVCVNVYKALLLQAYRLHACVLRLPFNQQVQKNPAFFLQIIADTATHCYSILKAKNAGVSLGARGAFGPLSSKAVQWLCHQAFLLKLGQHRVTYKCLLGMLRTAQMCLSQKLTKATLAILKTVAHPTLPPDFKTILD
;
A
#
# COMPACT_ATOMS: atom_id res chain seq x y z
N GLY A 1 -34.90 -13.72 -39.63
CA GLY A 1 -33.56 -13.19 -39.29
C GLY A 1 -33.31 -13.33 -37.80
N ASP A 2 -32.05 -13.31 -37.34
CA ASP A 2 -31.72 -13.71 -35.96
C ASP A 2 -32.30 -12.78 -34.88
N PRO A 3 -32.64 -13.30 -33.68
CA PRO A 3 -33.16 -12.51 -32.56
C PRO A 3 -32.22 -11.36 -32.14
N MET A 4 -32.81 -10.27 -31.62
CA MET A 4 -32.05 -9.10 -31.17
C MET A 4 -31.02 -9.46 -30.07
N ALA A 5 -31.39 -10.33 -29.13
CA ALA A 5 -30.49 -10.82 -28.08
C ALA A 5 -29.29 -11.62 -28.62
N PHE A 6 -29.47 -12.39 -29.70
CA PHE A 6 -28.37 -13.11 -30.36
C PHE A 6 -27.43 -12.15 -31.10
N ARG A 7 -28.00 -11.20 -31.87
CA ARG A 7 -27.21 -10.17 -32.55
C ARG A 7 -26.43 -9.29 -31.56
N ALA A 8 -27.05 -8.93 -30.43
CA ALA A 8 -26.37 -8.22 -29.35
C ALA A 8 -25.24 -9.07 -28.72
N LEU A 9 -25.48 -10.36 -28.45
CA LEU A 9 -24.45 -11.27 -27.93
C LEU A 9 -23.23 -11.35 -28.85
N VAL A 10 -23.44 -11.56 -30.15
CA VAL A 10 -22.36 -11.64 -31.14
C VAL A 10 -21.60 -10.32 -31.26
N ALA A 11 -22.29 -9.17 -31.24
CA ALA A 11 -21.66 -7.85 -31.30
C ALA A 11 -20.90 -7.45 -30.01
N GLN A 12 -21.28 -8.01 -28.86
CA GLN A 12 -20.68 -7.69 -27.55
C GLN A 12 -19.60 -8.68 -27.09
N CYS A 13 -19.48 -9.84 -27.76
CA CYS A 13 -18.55 -10.91 -27.36
C CYS A 13 -17.16 -10.73 -27.99
N LEU A 14 -16.15 -10.52 -27.15
CA LEU A 14 -14.75 -10.46 -27.54
C LEU A 14 -14.07 -11.81 -27.27
N VAL A 15 -13.67 -12.49 -28.35
CA VAL A 15 -12.90 -13.75 -28.29
C VAL A 15 -11.41 -13.45 -28.25
N CYS A 16 -10.73 -13.85 -27.17
CA CYS A 16 -9.27 -13.80 -27.07
C CYS A 16 -8.68 -15.23 -27.08
N VAL A 17 -7.88 -15.54 -28.10
CA VAL A 17 -7.14 -16.81 -28.20
C VAL A 17 -5.74 -16.65 -27.57
N PRO A 18 -5.38 -17.44 -26.54
CA PRO A 18 -4.02 -17.48 -26.02
C PRO A 18 -3.00 -18.01 -27.04
N TRP A 19 -1.77 -17.51 -27.02
CA TRP A 19 -0.68 -17.96 -27.92
C TRP A 19 -0.29 -19.43 -27.70
N ASP A 20 -0.67 -20.01 -26.57
CA ASP A 20 -0.48 -21.40 -26.16
C ASP A 20 -1.75 -22.27 -26.30
N ALA A 21 -2.83 -21.72 -26.87
CA ALA A 21 -3.97 -22.52 -27.30
C ALA A 21 -3.61 -23.29 -28.58
N GLY A 22 -3.55 -24.62 -28.50
CA GLY A 22 -3.55 -25.47 -29.68
C GLY A 22 -4.84 -25.29 -30.50
N PRO A 23 -4.84 -25.63 -31.80
CA PRO A 23 -5.98 -25.46 -32.69
C PRO A 23 -7.22 -26.27 -32.26
N PRO A 24 -8.41 -25.99 -32.85
CA PRO A 24 -9.54 -26.92 -32.80
C PRO A 24 -9.17 -28.31 -33.36
N LEU A 25 -10.08 -29.27 -33.18
CA LEU A 25 -9.96 -30.59 -33.82
C LEU A 25 -9.87 -30.43 -35.34
N ALA A 26 -9.11 -31.31 -36.00
CA ALA A 26 -8.77 -31.18 -37.43
C ALA A 26 -10.00 -31.13 -38.36
N ALA A 27 -11.09 -31.77 -37.96
CA ALA A 27 -12.45 -31.50 -38.42
C ALA A 27 -13.34 -31.38 -37.17
N PRO A 28 -13.82 -30.17 -36.79
CA PRO A 28 -14.76 -30.02 -35.70
C PRO A 28 -16.18 -30.33 -36.19
N SER A 29 -16.99 -31.03 -35.38
CA SER A 29 -18.39 -31.22 -35.71
C SER A 29 -19.21 -29.95 -35.42
N PHE A 30 -20.00 -29.52 -36.40
CA PHE A 30 -20.94 -28.39 -36.27
C PHE A 30 -22.34 -28.84 -35.81
N HIS A 31 -22.52 -30.14 -35.54
CA HIS A 31 -23.75 -30.67 -34.98
C HIS A 31 -23.85 -30.35 -33.48
N GLN A 32 -25.04 -29.95 -33.06
CA GLN A 32 -25.41 -29.95 -31.65
C GLN A 32 -25.81 -31.39 -31.27
N VAL A 33 -25.07 -31.98 -30.34
CA VAL A 33 -25.31 -33.36 -29.84
C VAL A 33 -25.86 -33.34 -28.42
N SER A 34 -25.58 -32.27 -27.66
CA SER A 34 -26.05 -32.08 -26.28
C SER A 34 -26.99 -30.88 -26.13
N SER A 35 -27.75 -30.84 -25.03
CA SER A 35 -28.24 -29.56 -24.52
C SER A 35 -27.09 -28.68 -24.02
N LEU A 36 -27.29 -27.36 -24.02
CA LEU A 36 -26.30 -26.42 -23.48
C LEU A 36 -25.95 -26.71 -22.00
N LYS A 37 -26.88 -27.29 -21.23
CA LYS A 37 -26.67 -27.69 -19.82
C LYS A 37 -25.64 -28.82 -19.71
N GLU A 38 -25.81 -29.89 -20.49
CA GLU A 38 -24.84 -31.01 -20.56
C GLU A 38 -23.48 -30.57 -21.11
N LEU A 39 -23.46 -29.67 -22.10
CA LEU A 39 -22.20 -29.16 -22.64
C LEU A 39 -21.43 -28.37 -21.57
N MET A 40 -22.12 -27.51 -20.79
CA MET A 40 -21.49 -26.80 -19.66
C MET A 40 -21.01 -27.78 -18.59
N ALA A 41 -21.80 -28.80 -18.25
CA ALA A 41 -21.43 -29.86 -17.31
C ALA A 41 -20.13 -30.58 -17.74
N ARG A 42 -20.05 -31.05 -19.00
CA ARG A 42 -18.85 -31.68 -19.58
C ARG A 42 -17.65 -30.72 -19.64
N VAL A 43 -17.88 -29.42 -19.93
CA VAL A 43 -16.82 -28.39 -19.93
C VAL A 43 -16.26 -28.15 -18.52
N VAL A 44 -17.12 -27.97 -17.51
CA VAL A 44 -16.71 -27.76 -16.12
C VAL A 44 -15.95 -28.98 -15.58
N GLN A 45 -16.44 -30.20 -15.87
CA GLN A 45 -15.73 -31.45 -15.53
C GLN A 45 -14.33 -31.51 -16.17
N ARG A 46 -14.22 -31.26 -17.50
CA ARG A 46 -12.93 -31.21 -18.22
C ARG A 46 -11.97 -30.17 -17.64
N LEU A 47 -12.46 -29.03 -17.16
CA LEU A 47 -11.64 -27.99 -16.52
C LEU A 47 -11.17 -28.40 -15.11
N CYS A 48 -12.04 -29.01 -14.31
CA CYS A 48 -11.73 -29.50 -12.97
C CYS A 48 -10.67 -30.62 -13.01
N VAL A 49 -10.87 -31.64 -13.87
CA VAL A 49 -9.92 -32.76 -14.05
C VAL A 49 -8.54 -32.27 -14.48
N ARG A 50 -8.46 -31.23 -15.33
CA ARG A 50 -7.20 -30.63 -15.77
C ARG A 50 -6.57 -29.65 -14.76
N GLY A 51 -7.19 -29.42 -13.60
CA GLY A 51 -6.76 -28.36 -12.65
C GLY A 51 -6.71 -26.96 -13.28
N SER A 52 -7.46 -26.75 -14.36
CA SER A 52 -7.34 -25.56 -15.22
C SER A 52 -8.05 -24.37 -14.58
N GLN A 53 -7.29 -23.33 -14.27
CA GLN A 53 -7.79 -22.15 -13.56
C GLN A 53 -8.61 -21.22 -14.48
N ASN A 54 -9.82 -21.66 -14.85
CA ASN A 54 -10.79 -20.96 -15.69
C ASN A 54 -11.91 -20.34 -14.84
N VAL A 55 -12.48 -19.21 -15.25
CA VAL A 55 -13.60 -18.54 -14.55
C VAL A 55 -14.83 -19.45 -14.41
N LEU A 56 -15.13 -20.28 -15.41
CA LEU A 56 -16.24 -21.25 -15.37
C LEU A 56 -16.08 -22.35 -14.31
N ALA A 57 -14.85 -22.59 -13.84
CA ALA A 57 -14.54 -23.61 -12.84
C ALA A 57 -14.48 -23.05 -11.40
N PHE A 58 -14.78 -21.75 -11.20
CA PHE A 58 -14.93 -21.22 -9.84
C PHE A 58 -16.22 -21.73 -9.21
N GLY A 59 -16.18 -22.13 -7.94
CA GLY A 59 -17.30 -22.73 -7.22
C GLY A 59 -17.49 -24.25 -7.42
N PHE A 60 -16.76 -24.84 -8.36
CA PHE A 60 -16.82 -26.27 -8.67
C PHE A 60 -15.57 -27.02 -8.21
N ALA A 61 -15.74 -28.26 -7.77
CA ALA A 61 -14.67 -29.17 -7.40
C ALA A 61 -14.99 -30.60 -7.85
N LEU A 62 -13.96 -31.44 -7.97
CA LEU A 62 -14.18 -32.88 -8.06
C LEU A 62 -14.77 -33.41 -6.75
N LEU A 63 -15.50 -34.51 -6.86
CA LEU A 63 -15.91 -35.32 -5.71
C LEU A 63 -14.69 -36.02 -5.09
N ASP A 64 -14.77 -36.22 -3.78
CA ASP A 64 -13.72 -36.76 -2.90
C ASP A 64 -14.45 -37.43 -1.74
N GLU A 65 -14.17 -38.71 -1.50
CA GLU A 65 -14.95 -39.61 -0.62
C GLU A 65 -15.09 -39.07 0.81
N ALA A 66 -14.11 -38.30 1.28
CA ALA A 66 -14.08 -37.71 2.61
C ALA A 66 -15.11 -36.58 2.85
N HIS A 67 -15.88 -36.14 1.85
CA HIS A 67 -16.73 -34.95 1.93
C HIS A 67 -18.10 -35.10 1.25
N GLY A 68 -18.96 -35.94 1.82
CA GLY A 68 -20.30 -36.26 1.31
C GLY A 68 -21.18 -35.03 0.99
N GLY A 69 -21.74 -35.04 -0.22
CA GLY A 69 -22.70 -34.09 -0.77
C GLY A 69 -23.03 -34.52 -2.21
N PRO A 70 -24.25 -34.23 -2.72
CA PRO A 70 -24.68 -34.76 -4.02
C PRO A 70 -23.83 -34.23 -5.19
N PRO A 71 -23.70 -35.00 -6.30
CA PRO A 71 -23.09 -34.53 -7.52
C PRO A 71 -23.89 -33.38 -8.15
N GLU A 72 -23.23 -32.56 -8.97
CA GLU A 72 -23.94 -31.62 -9.83
C GLU A 72 -24.64 -32.36 -10.98
N ALA A 73 -25.91 -32.02 -11.21
CA ALA A 73 -26.75 -32.63 -12.24
C ALA A 73 -26.06 -32.71 -13.61
N PHE A 74 -26.26 -33.83 -14.32
CA PHE A 74 -25.57 -34.17 -15.56
C PHE A 74 -24.05 -34.40 -15.43
N THR A 75 -23.52 -34.57 -14.21
CA THR A 75 -22.17 -35.10 -13.94
C THR A 75 -22.20 -36.18 -12.85
N THR A 76 -21.21 -37.09 -12.87
CA THR A 76 -21.00 -38.09 -11.82
C THR A 76 -19.77 -37.80 -10.94
N CYS A 77 -18.93 -36.83 -11.32
CA CYS A 77 -17.62 -36.61 -10.69
C CYS A 77 -17.39 -35.17 -10.19
N VAL A 78 -18.36 -34.26 -10.36
CA VAL A 78 -18.24 -32.84 -10.01
C VAL A 78 -19.30 -32.49 -8.97
N ARG A 79 -18.95 -31.59 -8.06
CA ARG A 79 -19.89 -30.91 -7.16
C ARG A 79 -19.76 -29.40 -7.28
N SER A 80 -20.88 -28.70 -7.20
CA SER A 80 -20.91 -27.28 -6.85
C SER A 80 -20.78 -27.16 -5.32
N PHE A 81 -19.76 -26.46 -4.84
CA PHE A 81 -19.66 -26.06 -3.44
C PHE A 81 -20.03 -24.59 -3.23
N GLN A 82 -20.17 -23.84 -4.32
CA GLN A 82 -20.55 -22.43 -4.31
C GLN A 82 -21.10 -22.05 -5.70
N PRO A 83 -22.28 -21.40 -5.81
CA PRO A 83 -22.87 -21.07 -7.11
C PRO A 83 -22.02 -20.08 -7.93
N ASN A 84 -22.13 -20.17 -9.26
CA ASN A 84 -21.33 -19.40 -10.21
C ASN A 84 -22.25 -18.74 -11.23
N THR A 85 -22.52 -17.45 -11.05
CA THR A 85 -23.53 -16.74 -11.82
C THR A 85 -23.22 -16.70 -13.32
N VAL A 86 -21.95 -16.79 -13.70
CA VAL A 86 -21.52 -16.85 -15.10
C VAL A 86 -21.92 -18.18 -15.74
N THR A 87 -21.62 -19.30 -15.06
CA THR A 87 -21.98 -20.64 -15.53
C THR A 87 -23.51 -20.81 -15.59
N ASP A 88 -24.25 -20.28 -14.62
CA ASP A 88 -25.71 -20.37 -14.59
C ASP A 88 -26.38 -19.44 -15.61
N THR A 89 -25.82 -18.24 -15.86
CA THR A 89 -26.24 -17.37 -16.97
C THR A 89 -26.05 -18.05 -18.34
N LEU A 90 -24.94 -18.79 -18.53
CA LEU A 90 -24.72 -19.57 -19.75
C LEU A 90 -25.76 -20.69 -19.89
N ARG A 91 -25.98 -21.50 -18.84
CA ARG A 91 -26.95 -22.61 -18.82
C ARG A 91 -28.38 -22.20 -19.15
N GLY A 92 -28.79 -20.98 -18.77
CA GLY A 92 -30.15 -20.46 -18.97
C GLY A 92 -30.37 -19.61 -20.23
N SER A 93 -29.32 -19.25 -20.98
CA SER A 93 -29.44 -18.25 -22.06
C SER A 93 -29.78 -18.85 -23.42
N GLY A 94 -30.97 -18.55 -23.93
CA GLY A 94 -31.39 -18.91 -25.30
C GLY A 94 -30.48 -18.35 -26.40
N ALA A 95 -29.80 -17.22 -26.18
CA ALA A 95 -28.81 -16.68 -27.13
C ALA A 95 -27.54 -17.54 -27.21
N TRP A 96 -27.10 -18.13 -26.10
CA TRP A 96 -26.01 -19.12 -26.11
C TRP A 96 -26.48 -20.50 -26.60
N GLY A 97 -27.77 -20.83 -26.44
CA GLY A 97 -28.40 -22.00 -27.06
C GLY A 97 -28.39 -21.91 -28.59
N LEU A 98 -28.82 -20.77 -29.14
CA LEU A 98 -28.70 -20.49 -30.58
C LEU A 98 -27.26 -20.49 -31.07
N LEU A 99 -26.29 -20.03 -30.25
CA LEU A 99 -24.88 -20.14 -30.61
C LEU A 99 -24.44 -21.60 -30.74
N LEU A 100 -24.80 -22.45 -29.78
CA LEU A 100 -24.53 -23.90 -29.84
C LEU A 100 -25.14 -24.54 -31.09
N GLN A 101 -26.41 -24.24 -31.40
CA GLN A 101 -27.09 -24.75 -32.60
C GLN A 101 -26.38 -24.35 -33.91
N ARG A 102 -25.66 -23.21 -33.93
CA ARG A 102 -24.94 -22.71 -35.11
C ARG A 102 -23.49 -23.17 -35.22
N VAL A 103 -22.80 -23.48 -34.11
CA VAL A 103 -21.36 -23.82 -34.10
C VAL A 103 -21.05 -25.26 -33.70
N GLY A 104 -22.01 -25.99 -33.15
CA GLY A 104 -21.84 -27.36 -32.67
C GLY A 104 -21.10 -27.51 -31.34
N ASP A 105 -21.17 -28.73 -30.81
CA ASP A 105 -20.59 -29.12 -29.52
C ASP A 105 -19.08 -28.84 -29.45
N ASP A 106 -18.33 -29.24 -30.49
CA ASP A 106 -16.86 -29.20 -30.48
C ASP A 106 -16.31 -27.78 -30.47
N VAL A 107 -16.88 -26.89 -31.28
CA VAL A 107 -16.41 -25.50 -31.41
C VAL A 107 -16.72 -24.73 -30.13
N LEU A 108 -17.92 -24.86 -29.58
CA LEU A 108 -18.27 -24.17 -28.33
C LEU A 108 -17.50 -24.74 -27.12
N ALA A 109 -17.30 -26.06 -27.06
CA ALA A 109 -16.42 -26.66 -26.05
C ALA A 109 -14.97 -26.18 -26.18
N HIS A 110 -14.45 -26.04 -27.41
CA HIS A 110 -13.11 -25.49 -27.63
C HIS A 110 -13.00 -24.05 -27.12
N LEU A 111 -13.93 -23.17 -27.51
CA LEU A 111 -13.95 -21.77 -27.09
C LEU A 111 -13.98 -21.62 -25.56
N LEU A 112 -14.80 -22.40 -24.86
CA LEU A 112 -14.96 -22.30 -23.40
C LEU A 112 -13.78 -22.91 -22.61
N VAL A 113 -13.08 -23.90 -23.18
CA VAL A 113 -11.94 -24.59 -22.54
C VAL A 113 -10.58 -23.95 -22.89
N ARG A 114 -10.40 -23.40 -24.10
CA ARG A 114 -9.11 -22.91 -24.61
C ARG A 114 -9.01 -21.39 -24.74
N CYS A 115 -10.10 -20.70 -25.06
CA CYS A 115 -10.09 -19.24 -25.24
C CYS A 115 -10.43 -18.50 -23.95
N ALA A 116 -10.34 -17.17 -23.98
CA ALA A 116 -10.90 -16.28 -22.97
C ALA A 116 -11.96 -15.39 -23.63
N LEU A 117 -13.21 -15.52 -23.21
CA LEU A 117 -14.34 -14.74 -23.70
C LEU A 117 -14.65 -13.60 -22.73
N TYR A 118 -14.94 -12.41 -23.28
CA TYR A 118 -15.38 -11.23 -22.52
C TYR A 118 -16.65 -10.66 -23.16
N LEU A 119 -17.61 -10.23 -22.34
CA LEU A 119 -18.80 -9.53 -22.80
C LEU A 119 -18.71 -8.04 -22.46
N LEU A 120 -18.90 -7.19 -23.46
CA LEU A 120 -18.91 -5.73 -23.34
C LEU A 120 -20.21 -5.25 -22.69
N VAL A 121 -20.09 -4.29 -21.76
CA VAL A 121 -21.21 -3.65 -21.07
C VAL A 121 -21.03 -2.13 -21.18
N ALA A 122 -21.96 -1.48 -21.88
CA ALA A 122 -21.96 -0.04 -22.06
C ALA A 122 -22.01 0.70 -20.71
N PRO A 123 -21.41 1.90 -20.57
CA PRO A 123 -20.68 2.63 -21.61
C PRO A 123 -19.21 2.22 -21.81
N SER A 124 -18.54 1.53 -20.86
CA SER A 124 -17.06 1.40 -20.93
C SER A 124 -16.44 0.19 -20.21
N CYS A 125 -17.25 -0.79 -19.78
CA CYS A 125 -16.75 -1.94 -19.04
C CYS A 125 -16.97 -3.26 -19.79
N ALA A 126 -16.42 -4.34 -19.24
CA ALA A 126 -16.66 -5.70 -19.69
C ALA A 126 -16.67 -6.65 -18.49
N TYR A 127 -17.19 -7.86 -18.65
CA TYR A 127 -16.91 -8.97 -17.74
C TYR A 127 -16.32 -10.18 -18.46
N GLN A 128 -15.47 -10.92 -17.75
CA GLN A 128 -14.88 -12.16 -18.27
C GLN A 128 -15.84 -13.33 -18.04
N VAL A 129 -16.16 -14.05 -19.12
CA VAL A 129 -17.05 -15.23 -19.11
C VAL A 129 -16.24 -16.51 -18.90
N CYS A 130 -15.16 -16.71 -19.64
CA CYS A 130 -14.35 -17.92 -19.54
C CYS A 130 -12.84 -17.66 -19.68
N GLY A 131 -12.06 -18.73 -19.63
CA GLY A 131 -10.62 -18.73 -19.81
C GLY A 131 -9.85 -18.36 -18.54
N PRO A 132 -8.51 -18.28 -18.61
CA PRO A 132 -7.68 -17.92 -17.47
C PRO A 132 -7.99 -16.49 -17.01
N PRO A 133 -8.25 -16.25 -15.71
CA PRO A 133 -8.69 -14.95 -15.23
C PRO A 133 -7.61 -13.89 -15.46
N LEU A 134 -7.98 -12.79 -16.14
CA LEU A 134 -7.08 -11.72 -16.56
C LEU A 134 -6.24 -11.11 -15.41
N TYR A 135 -6.73 -11.17 -14.16
CA TYR A 135 -5.95 -10.75 -13.00
C TYR A 135 -4.73 -11.64 -12.68
N LYS A 136 -4.66 -12.90 -13.17
CA LYS A 136 -3.49 -13.78 -13.02
C LYS A 136 -2.44 -13.58 -14.12
N LEU A 137 -2.83 -13.12 -15.31
CA LEU A 137 -1.88 -12.81 -16.39
C LEU A 137 -0.87 -11.75 -15.92
N GLY A 138 0.40 -12.15 -15.83
CA GLY A 138 1.45 -11.36 -15.22
C GLY A 138 1.92 -10.21 -16.11
N SER A 139 2.48 -9.15 -15.50
CA SER A 139 3.21 -8.13 -16.26
C SER A 139 4.58 -8.66 -16.68
N ALA A 140 4.60 -9.60 -17.62
CA ALA A 140 5.78 -9.90 -18.39
C ALA A 140 6.13 -8.64 -19.19
N GLU A 141 7.18 -7.93 -18.78
CA GLU A 141 7.89 -7.05 -19.71
C GLU A 141 8.54 -7.97 -20.73
N THR A 142 7.84 -8.23 -21.84
CA THR A 142 8.37 -8.99 -22.96
C THR A 142 9.68 -8.34 -23.42
N PRO A 143 10.79 -9.11 -23.52
CA PRO A 143 11.88 -8.70 -24.37
C PRO A 143 11.29 -8.52 -25.77
N ARG A 144 11.52 -7.37 -26.41
CA ARG A 144 11.19 -7.23 -27.83
C ARG A 144 11.86 -8.39 -28.58
N PRO A 145 11.15 -9.11 -29.46
CA PRO A 145 11.81 -10.04 -30.38
C PRO A 145 12.92 -9.29 -31.12
N GLN A 146 14.13 -9.82 -31.06
CA GLN A 146 15.15 -9.44 -32.05
C GLN A 146 14.73 -10.11 -33.37
N PRO A 147 14.84 -9.43 -34.53
CA PRO A 147 14.53 -10.06 -35.80
C PRO A 147 15.40 -11.31 -35.98
N GLY A 148 14.75 -12.43 -36.29
CA GLY A 148 15.40 -13.74 -36.36
C GLY A 148 16.42 -13.78 -37.47
N ARG A 149 17.68 -14.10 -37.14
CA ARG A 149 18.65 -14.53 -38.15
C ARG A 149 18.26 -15.93 -38.59
N HIS A 150 17.75 -16.08 -39.81
CA HIS A 150 17.65 -17.38 -40.46
C HIS A 150 19.04 -18.00 -40.60
N ALA A 151 19.17 -19.27 -40.24
CA ALA A 151 20.42 -20.00 -40.32
C ALA A 151 20.53 -20.71 -41.68
N GLY A 152 21.16 -20.06 -42.66
CA GLY A 152 21.57 -20.71 -43.90
C GLY A 152 22.80 -21.59 -43.68
N ARG A 153 22.69 -22.88 -44.01
CA ARG A 153 23.79 -23.62 -44.64
C ARG A 153 23.83 -23.18 -46.13
N THR A 154 24.95 -23.12 -46.85
CA THR A 154 26.28 -23.71 -46.62
C THR A 154 27.38 -22.88 -47.30
N ARG A 155 28.65 -23.13 -46.95
CA ARG A 155 29.89 -22.90 -47.74
C ARG A 155 29.91 -21.77 -48.80
N ALA A 156 30.62 -20.69 -48.49
CA ALA A 156 31.85 -20.31 -49.19
C ALA A 156 32.68 -19.40 -48.27
N GLY A 157 33.99 -19.31 -48.44
CA GLY A 157 34.85 -18.52 -47.54
C GLY A 157 35.80 -17.61 -48.29
N ARG A 158 35.96 -16.37 -47.81
CA ARG A 158 37.22 -15.62 -47.79
C ARG A 158 37.14 -14.46 -46.78
N GLN A 159 38.23 -14.29 -46.04
CA GLN A 159 38.61 -13.12 -45.25
C GLN A 159 39.59 -12.26 -46.09
N PRO A 160 40.12 -11.12 -45.62
CA PRO A 160 39.49 -10.02 -44.86
C PRO A 160 40.00 -8.61 -45.29
N THR A 161 39.30 -7.52 -44.93
CA THR A 161 39.90 -6.20 -44.54
C THR A 161 38.81 -5.30 -43.89
N ARG A 162 39.05 -4.51 -42.82
CA ARG A 162 39.65 -3.15 -42.76
C ARG A 162 38.95 -2.15 -43.72
N ARG A 163 38.52 -0.94 -43.35
CA ARG A 163 38.78 -0.01 -42.22
C ARG A 163 37.54 0.92 -42.01
N THR A 164 37.21 1.44 -40.81
CA THR A 164 37.39 2.85 -40.32
C THR A 164 37.28 3.97 -41.39
N TRP A 165 36.66 5.14 -41.18
CA TRP A 165 36.31 5.86 -39.93
C TRP A 165 35.20 6.96 -40.12
N SER A 166 35.13 7.97 -39.22
CA SER A 166 34.57 9.37 -39.31
C SER A 166 33.64 9.78 -40.47
N SER A 167 32.51 10.48 -40.29
CA SER A 167 32.31 11.87 -39.77
C SER A 167 32.89 12.95 -40.73
N ASP A 168 32.30 14.14 -40.94
CA ASP A 168 31.26 14.89 -40.21
C ASP A 168 30.22 15.59 -41.15
N ALA A 169 29.68 16.74 -40.75
CA ALA A 169 28.71 17.63 -41.42
C ALA A 169 29.29 18.35 -42.68
N GLU A 170 28.61 19.25 -43.41
CA GLU A 170 27.33 19.96 -43.23
C GLU A 170 26.80 20.52 -44.59
N ALA A 171 25.57 21.06 -44.62
CA ALA A 171 25.02 22.07 -45.54
C ALA A 171 25.05 21.91 -47.10
N GLY A 172 23.99 22.40 -47.76
CA GLY A 172 23.88 22.55 -49.23
C GLY A 172 22.44 22.48 -49.74
N GLN A 173 21.99 23.45 -50.55
CA GLN A 173 20.62 23.52 -51.12
C GLN A 173 20.61 23.63 -52.67
N PRO A 174 19.46 23.43 -53.36
CA PRO A 174 19.39 23.10 -54.80
C PRO A 174 19.23 24.33 -55.75
N PRO A 175 19.44 24.15 -57.09
CA PRO A 175 18.35 23.93 -58.07
C PRO A 175 18.74 22.97 -59.24
N GLY A 176 17.93 22.66 -60.28
CA GLY A 176 16.47 22.79 -60.46
C GLY A 176 15.95 23.08 -61.90
N ARG A 177 15.10 22.19 -62.49
CA ARG A 177 14.22 22.37 -63.70
C ARG A 177 14.92 22.38 -65.11
N PRO A 178 14.20 22.43 -66.27
CA PRO A 178 13.14 21.51 -66.77
C PRO A 178 13.14 21.18 -68.31
N GLY A 179 12.25 20.30 -68.79
CA GLY A 179 11.86 20.12 -70.22
C GLY A 179 12.29 18.78 -70.87
N LEU A 180 11.73 18.29 -71.99
CA LEU A 180 10.57 18.72 -72.82
C LEU A 180 10.12 17.59 -73.82
N GLY A 181 8.81 17.30 -73.94
CA GLY A 181 8.17 16.57 -75.09
C GLY A 181 8.46 15.06 -75.30
N GLY A 182 7.67 14.27 -76.06
CA GLY A 182 6.29 14.47 -76.56
C GLY A 182 5.90 13.66 -77.82
N ARG A 183 4.60 13.33 -78.00
CA ARG A 183 3.93 12.59 -79.14
C ARG A 183 4.14 11.07 -79.14
N ARG A 184 3.25 10.18 -79.61
CA ARG A 184 1.86 10.11 -80.22
C ARG A 184 1.44 8.61 -80.04
N CYS A 185 0.26 8.02 -80.33
CA CYS A 185 -1.21 8.23 -80.46
C CYS A 185 -1.78 6.80 -80.76
N ARG A 186 -3.06 6.36 -80.81
CA ARG A 186 -4.49 6.76 -80.64
C ARG A 186 -5.28 5.39 -80.64
N THR A 187 -6.54 5.09 -80.30
CA THR A 187 -7.79 5.63 -79.68
C THR A 187 -8.64 4.35 -79.37
N ARG A 188 -9.73 4.26 -78.58
CA ARG A 188 -10.59 5.17 -77.77
C ARG A 188 -10.24 4.95 -76.26
N GLY A 189 -11.06 5.07 -75.21
CA GLY A 189 -12.46 5.48 -74.91
C GLY A 189 -12.89 4.85 -73.57
N SER A 190 -13.76 5.39 -72.71
CA SER A 190 -14.49 6.68 -72.63
C SER A 190 -14.68 6.99 -71.11
N LEU A 191 -14.21 8.12 -70.54
CA LEU A 191 -14.87 9.45 -70.40
C LEU A 191 -16.09 9.49 -69.42
N PRO A 192 -16.42 10.62 -68.72
CA PRO A 192 -15.57 11.74 -68.26
C PRO A 192 -15.98 12.53 -66.96
N LEU A 193 -15.03 13.33 -66.39
CA LEU A 193 -15.21 14.68 -65.75
C LEU A 193 -16.05 14.86 -64.43
N PRO A 194 -16.08 16.05 -63.74
CA PRO A 194 -15.14 17.21 -63.69
C PRO A 194 -14.88 17.93 -62.30
N LYS A 195 -13.71 18.60 -62.21
CA LYS A 195 -13.43 19.96 -61.63
C LYS A 195 -13.34 20.28 -60.10
N LYS A 196 -12.78 21.49 -59.86
CA LYS A 196 -12.36 22.21 -58.62
C LYS A 196 -13.56 22.96 -57.95
N LEU A 197 -13.52 23.67 -56.81
CA LEU A 197 -12.62 24.78 -56.38
C LEU A 197 -12.73 25.12 -54.86
N ARG A 198 -12.19 26.27 -54.40
CA ARG A 198 -12.16 26.74 -53.00
C ARG A 198 -12.12 28.29 -52.93
N CYS A 199 -12.60 28.87 -51.81
CA CYS A 199 -12.71 30.33 -51.51
C CYS A 199 -13.77 31.07 -52.36
N GLY A 200 -14.45 32.13 -51.89
CA GLY A 200 -14.57 32.82 -50.58
C GLY A 200 -15.60 33.98 -50.71
N LEU A 201 -16.32 34.44 -49.67
CA LEU A 201 -16.09 35.68 -48.88
C LEU A 201 -17.44 36.15 -48.26
N ALA A 202 -17.41 36.93 -47.16
CA ALA A 202 -18.48 37.80 -46.60
C ALA A 202 -19.87 37.17 -46.26
N GLY A 203 -20.77 37.80 -45.46
CA GLY A 203 -20.59 38.92 -44.53
C GLY A 203 -21.88 39.69 -44.16
N GLU A 204 -22.67 39.24 -43.18
CA GLU A 204 -23.92 39.87 -42.66
C GLU A 204 -25.07 39.99 -43.72
N PRO A 205 -26.32 40.47 -43.41
CA PRO A 205 -26.89 41.02 -42.17
C PRO A 205 -28.26 40.40 -41.70
N LYS A 206 -29.00 41.21 -40.92
CA LYS A 206 -30.13 40.96 -39.99
C LYS A 206 -31.52 40.75 -40.65
N CYS A 207 -32.51 40.37 -39.81
CA CYS A 207 -33.99 40.63 -39.79
C CYS A 207 -34.73 41.01 -41.09
N GLY A 208 -35.97 40.58 -41.37
CA GLY A 208 -37.03 39.95 -40.55
C GLY A 208 -38.41 40.30 -41.16
N GLU A 209 -39.63 40.00 -40.64
CA GLU A 209 -40.22 39.17 -39.56
C GLU A 209 -41.70 38.87 -39.97
N GLY A 210 -42.56 38.08 -39.31
CA GLY A 210 -42.48 37.26 -38.09
C GLY A 210 -43.05 35.86 -38.36
N GLN A 211 -43.98 35.24 -37.61
CA GLN A 211 -44.68 35.52 -36.34
C GLN A 211 -44.92 34.13 -35.64
N GLY A 212 -45.49 33.93 -34.43
CA GLY A 212 -46.10 34.81 -33.42
C GLY A 212 -46.72 34.00 -32.24
N ALA A 213 -47.62 34.63 -31.48
CA ALA A 213 -48.61 34.07 -30.54
C ALA A 213 -48.28 32.86 -29.59
N ARG A 214 -47.77 33.21 -28.40
CA ARG A 214 -48.15 32.73 -27.04
C ARG A 214 -47.75 31.32 -26.49
N ALA A 215 -47.56 31.35 -25.16
CA ALA A 215 -47.60 30.30 -24.13
C ALA A 215 -46.32 29.53 -23.73
N SER A 216 -46.16 29.43 -22.41
CA SER A 216 -45.20 28.65 -21.58
C SER A 216 -45.99 28.22 -20.32
N PRO A 217 -45.52 27.43 -19.32
CA PRO A 217 -44.16 26.95 -18.95
C PRO A 217 -43.99 25.41 -19.10
N GLY A 218 -42.88 24.74 -18.74
CA GLY A 218 -41.58 25.17 -18.24
C GLY A 218 -41.14 24.44 -16.95
N THR A 219 -39.98 23.77 -16.95
CA THR A 219 -39.17 23.33 -15.77
C THR A 219 -37.85 22.70 -16.26
N ALA A 220 -36.74 22.84 -15.51
CA ALA A 220 -35.41 22.40 -15.92
C ALA A 220 -34.85 21.20 -15.11
N PRO A 221 -34.02 20.32 -15.72
CA PRO A 221 -33.12 19.41 -15.00
C PRO A 221 -31.79 20.09 -14.63
N ARG A 222 -31.23 19.74 -13.46
CA ARG A 222 -29.98 20.31 -12.89
C ARG A 222 -28.70 19.66 -13.46
N PRO A 223 -27.55 20.35 -13.48
CA PRO A 223 -26.25 19.69 -13.66
C PRO A 223 -25.90 18.83 -12.43
N GLY A 224 -25.63 17.53 -12.66
CA GLY A 224 -25.40 16.54 -11.58
C GLY A 224 -23.99 16.55 -10.98
N ASP A 225 -23.83 17.12 -9.78
CA ASP A 225 -22.54 17.29 -9.07
C ASP A 225 -22.18 16.06 -8.18
N HIS A 226 -21.80 14.92 -8.79
CA HIS A 226 -21.52 13.67 -8.06
C HIS A 226 -20.16 13.02 -8.36
N ASP A 227 -19.16 13.32 -7.52
CA ASP A 227 -17.81 12.71 -7.51
C ASP A 227 -17.80 11.47 -6.58
N ALA A 228 -17.60 10.25 -7.14
CA ALA A 228 -17.89 9.00 -6.44
C ALA A 228 -16.85 8.57 -5.38
N CYS A 229 -17.33 8.06 -4.24
CA CYS A 229 -16.54 7.67 -3.06
C CYS A 229 -15.61 6.46 -3.28
N ALA A 230 -14.40 6.70 -3.77
CA ALA A 230 -13.36 5.69 -3.95
C ALA A 230 -12.51 5.47 -2.67
N VAL A 231 -13.08 4.84 -1.64
CA VAL A 231 -12.39 4.50 -0.37
C VAL A 231 -11.02 3.86 -0.63
N ALA A 232 -9.95 4.54 -0.20
CA ALA A 232 -8.58 4.09 -0.42
C ALA A 232 -8.18 3.02 0.62
N PRO A 233 -7.91 1.76 0.24
CA PRO A 233 -7.62 0.72 1.20
C PRO A 233 -6.30 0.99 1.93
N THR A 234 -6.37 0.93 3.27
CA THR A 234 -5.20 0.95 4.16
C THR A 234 -4.23 -0.16 3.76
N ARG A 235 -2.94 0.20 3.66
CA ARG A 235 -1.95 -0.60 2.93
C ARG A 235 -1.37 -1.75 3.78
N ALA A 236 -2.24 -2.69 4.18
CA ALA A 236 -1.85 -4.00 4.70
C ALA A 236 -1.09 -4.82 3.64
N ALA A 237 -0.44 -5.91 4.07
CA ALA A 237 0.53 -6.62 3.25
C ALA A 237 -0.12 -7.63 2.28
N LEU A 238 0.12 -7.43 0.98
CA LEU A 238 -0.05 -8.46 -0.06
C LEU A 238 1.30 -9.13 -0.32
N GLU A 239 1.61 -10.21 0.42
CA GLU A 239 2.72 -11.12 0.10
C GLU A 239 2.26 -12.59 0.20
N VAL A 240 2.10 -13.23 -0.96
CA VAL A 240 2.20 -14.67 -1.24
C VAL A 240 1.20 -15.63 -0.56
N LEU A 241 0.19 -16.05 -1.34
CA LEU A 241 -0.20 -17.46 -1.40
C LEU A 241 0.38 -18.06 -2.68
N ALA A 242 1.22 -19.09 -2.54
CA ALA A 242 1.76 -19.88 -3.65
C ALA A 242 1.82 -21.34 -3.18
N SER A 243 0.84 -22.13 -3.61
CA SER A 243 0.71 -23.53 -3.19
C SER A 243 1.67 -24.43 -3.97
N GLU A 244 2.81 -24.79 -3.37
CA GLU A 244 3.59 -25.95 -3.82
C GLU A 244 2.94 -27.24 -3.28
N GLY A 245 2.03 -27.81 -4.05
CA GLY A 245 1.54 -29.18 -3.81
C GLY A 245 2.61 -30.21 -4.20
N LYS A 246 2.91 -31.16 -3.30
CA LYS A 246 3.63 -32.39 -3.62
C LYS A 246 2.96 -33.57 -2.91
N PRO A 247 2.48 -34.59 -3.62
CA PRO A 247 2.02 -35.83 -3.00
C PRO A 247 3.22 -36.65 -2.51
N SER A 248 2.98 -37.51 -1.51
CA SER A 248 3.93 -38.54 -1.08
C SER A 248 3.18 -39.74 -0.49
N GLY A 249 2.87 -40.73 -1.33
CA GLY A 249 2.55 -42.10 -0.93
C GLY A 249 3.81 -42.98 -0.98
N THR A 250 3.80 -44.16 -0.35
CA THR A 250 4.97 -45.09 -0.34
C THR A 250 4.56 -46.55 -0.08
N ARG A 251 4.94 -47.45 -1.01
CA ARG A 251 5.04 -48.94 -0.93
C ARG A 251 3.76 -49.82 -0.84
N GLY A 252 3.36 -50.36 -1.99
CA GLY A 252 3.52 -51.79 -2.38
C GLY A 252 4.42 -51.84 -3.65
N SER A 253 5.13 -52.90 -4.07
CA SER A 253 4.75 -54.32 -4.27
C SER A 253 3.81 -54.49 -5.47
N LEU A 254 4.10 -55.24 -6.56
CA LEU A 254 5.27 -56.06 -6.98
C LEU A 254 5.47 -55.98 -8.54
N PRO A 255 6.49 -56.62 -9.18
CA PRO A 255 6.84 -56.46 -10.61
C PRO A 255 6.51 -57.73 -11.45
N PRO A 256 7.02 -57.94 -12.70
CA PRO A 256 7.58 -57.03 -13.73
C PRO A 256 6.90 -57.14 -15.12
N LEU A 257 7.21 -56.22 -16.04
CA LEU A 257 7.51 -56.48 -17.47
C LEU A 257 8.03 -55.18 -18.11
N GLY A 258 8.90 -55.26 -19.13
CA GLY A 258 9.74 -54.13 -19.55
C GLY A 258 9.80 -53.84 -21.04
N ARG A 259 10.32 -52.65 -21.38
CA ARG A 259 10.91 -52.28 -22.69
C ARG A 259 11.86 -51.08 -22.53
N GLU A 260 12.73 -50.88 -23.50
CA GLU A 260 14.00 -50.14 -23.35
C GLU A 260 13.92 -48.60 -23.50
N PRO A 261 14.93 -47.85 -22.99
CA PRO A 261 14.92 -46.38 -22.99
C PRO A 261 15.58 -45.75 -24.23
N GLN A 262 14.84 -44.92 -24.98
CA GLN A 262 15.45 -44.03 -25.98
C GLN A 262 16.15 -42.82 -25.31
N ALA A 263 17.34 -42.48 -25.78
CA ALA A 263 18.22 -41.48 -25.16
C ALA A 263 17.84 -40.03 -25.52
N GLY A 264 17.64 -39.19 -24.50
CA GLY A 264 17.40 -37.75 -24.64
C GLY A 264 18.43 -36.91 -23.87
N PHE A 265 19.09 -35.96 -24.54
CA PHE A 265 20.19 -35.17 -23.97
C PHE A 265 19.74 -34.26 -22.80
N PRO A 266 20.47 -34.24 -21.66
CA PRO A 266 20.13 -33.37 -20.53
C PRO A 266 20.50 -31.91 -20.79
N SER A 267 19.48 -31.03 -20.89
CA SER A 267 19.68 -29.58 -20.99
C SER A 267 20.41 -29.00 -19.75
N PRO A 268 21.29 -27.99 -19.91
CA PRO A 268 22.16 -27.51 -18.85
C PRO A 268 21.40 -26.82 -17.71
N LEU A 269 21.48 -27.43 -16.52
CA LEU A 269 20.87 -26.96 -15.27
C LEU A 269 21.26 -25.50 -14.93
N ARG A 270 20.30 -24.57 -15.07
CA ARG A 270 20.46 -23.19 -14.58
C ARG A 270 20.58 -23.17 -13.04
N PRO A 271 21.66 -22.63 -12.45
CA PRO A 271 21.79 -22.56 -11.00
C PRO A 271 20.81 -21.53 -10.40
N PRO A 272 20.26 -21.79 -9.19
CA PRO A 272 19.29 -20.90 -8.56
C PRO A 272 19.89 -19.54 -8.20
N ARG A 273 19.14 -18.47 -8.49
CA ARG A 273 19.56 -17.08 -8.28
C ARG A 273 19.23 -16.63 -6.84
N PRO A 274 20.17 -16.04 -6.08
CA PRO A 274 19.87 -15.42 -4.79
C PRO A 274 19.13 -14.08 -5.01
N GLN A 275 17.80 -14.13 -5.11
CA GLN A 275 16.95 -12.97 -5.44
C GLN A 275 16.30 -12.28 -4.24
N ALA A 276 16.30 -12.89 -3.04
CA ALA A 276 15.75 -12.26 -1.84
C ALA A 276 16.51 -10.96 -1.50
N CYS A 277 15.76 -9.88 -1.24
CA CYS A 277 16.33 -8.66 -0.66
C CYS A 277 16.33 -8.76 0.87
N ILE A 278 17.27 -8.09 1.53
CA ILE A 278 17.29 -8.06 3.00
C ILE A 278 16.37 -6.93 3.45
N GLU A 279 15.25 -7.29 4.07
CA GLU A 279 14.18 -6.35 4.44
C GLU A 279 14.21 -6.02 5.93
N THR A 280 13.93 -4.77 6.28
CA THR A 280 13.87 -4.33 7.69
C THR A 280 12.86 -5.12 8.51
N LYS A 281 11.79 -5.64 7.87
CA LYS A 281 10.73 -6.44 8.52
C LYS A 281 11.25 -7.67 9.29
N HIS A 282 12.40 -8.25 8.91
CA HIS A 282 12.92 -9.48 9.52
C HIS A 282 13.43 -9.31 10.96
N PHE A 283 13.69 -8.07 11.43
CA PHE A 283 14.12 -7.78 12.80
C PHE A 283 13.16 -6.89 13.60
N LEU A 284 11.95 -6.61 13.09
CA LEU A 284 10.95 -5.84 13.81
C LEU A 284 10.22 -6.69 14.86
N TYR A 285 9.84 -6.06 15.97
CA TYR A 285 8.93 -6.58 17.01
C TYR A 285 9.34 -7.93 17.65
N CYS A 286 10.61 -8.30 17.57
CA CYS A 286 11.06 -9.64 17.95
C CYS A 286 10.94 -9.88 19.46
N SER A 287 10.27 -10.99 19.81
CA SER A 287 9.95 -11.37 21.19
C SER A 287 11.14 -11.99 21.93
N GLY A 288 11.05 -11.99 23.26
CA GLY A 288 12.05 -12.53 24.18
C GLY A 288 12.73 -11.42 24.97
N ASP A 289 12.96 -11.67 26.26
CA ASP A 289 13.48 -10.69 27.21
C ASP A 289 14.98 -10.82 27.48
N SER A 290 15.58 -11.95 27.09
CA SER A 290 17.01 -12.20 27.20
C SER A 290 17.82 -11.43 26.16
N GLU A 291 18.83 -10.69 26.65
CA GLU A 291 19.89 -10.07 25.84
C GLU A 291 21.00 -11.10 25.54
N ARG A 292 20.64 -12.20 24.86
CA ARG A 292 21.54 -13.28 24.45
C ARG A 292 21.12 -13.83 23.08
N LEU A 293 22.08 -14.38 22.32
CA LEU A 293 21.77 -15.14 21.09
C LEU A 293 21.00 -16.43 21.45
N HIS A 294 20.02 -16.80 20.64
CA HIS A 294 19.20 -17.99 20.89
C HIS A 294 20.01 -19.28 20.66
N PRO A 295 19.92 -20.32 21.54
CA PRO A 295 20.75 -21.53 21.42
C PRO A 295 20.63 -22.27 20.08
N SER A 296 19.44 -22.25 19.46
CA SER A 296 19.23 -22.86 18.12
C SER A 296 19.80 -22.06 16.95
N PHE A 297 20.42 -20.89 17.19
CA PHE A 297 21.11 -20.13 16.16
C PHE A 297 22.29 -20.92 15.58
N LEU A 298 22.53 -20.79 14.27
CA LEU A 298 23.48 -21.62 13.52
C LEU A 298 24.93 -21.55 14.04
N LEU A 299 25.36 -20.42 14.63
CA LEU A 299 26.69 -20.32 15.22
C LEU A 299 26.77 -20.87 16.65
N CYS A 300 25.65 -20.90 17.38
CA CYS A 300 25.58 -21.40 18.75
C CYS A 300 25.42 -22.93 18.80
N SER A 301 24.80 -23.53 17.78
CA SER A 301 24.60 -24.98 17.65
C SER A 301 25.77 -25.74 16.99
N LEU A 302 26.87 -25.05 16.63
CA LEU A 302 28.03 -25.66 15.97
C LEU A 302 29.31 -25.53 16.82
N ARG A 303 29.85 -26.67 17.27
CA ARG A 303 31.16 -26.74 17.95
C ARG A 303 32.28 -26.18 17.03
N PRO A 304 33.32 -25.53 17.57
CA PRO A 304 34.41 -24.90 16.79
C PRO A 304 35.43 -25.90 16.20
N SER A 305 34.97 -27.05 15.71
CA SER A 305 35.77 -28.09 15.05
C SER A 305 35.78 -27.94 13.52
N LEU A 306 36.63 -28.71 12.82
CA LEU A 306 36.60 -28.78 11.35
C LEU A 306 35.29 -29.40 10.81
N THR A 307 34.58 -30.18 11.61
CA THR A 307 33.26 -30.75 11.29
C THR A 307 32.15 -29.71 11.46
N GLY A 308 32.20 -28.90 12.52
CA GLY A 308 31.31 -27.74 12.66
C GLY A 308 31.52 -26.72 11.54
N ALA A 309 32.78 -26.44 11.18
CA ALA A 309 33.12 -25.58 10.05
C ALA A 309 32.61 -26.12 8.70
N GLN A 310 32.63 -27.44 8.49
CA GLN A 310 32.01 -28.06 7.31
C GLN A 310 30.49 -27.84 7.28
N ARG A 311 29.78 -28.11 8.38
CA ARG A 311 28.33 -27.89 8.47
C ARG A 311 27.94 -26.42 8.23
N LEU A 312 28.76 -25.48 8.70
CA LEU A 312 28.57 -24.04 8.44
C LEU A 312 28.76 -23.69 6.94
N VAL A 313 29.78 -24.26 6.28
CA VAL A 313 30.02 -24.10 4.84
C VAL A 313 28.87 -24.71 4.02
N GLU A 314 28.38 -25.90 4.38
CA GLU A 314 27.21 -26.52 3.74
C GLU A 314 25.95 -25.64 3.91
N ALA A 315 25.69 -25.13 5.12
CA ALA A 315 24.54 -24.28 5.41
C ALA A 315 24.56 -22.92 4.69
N ILE A 316 25.74 -22.32 4.47
CA ILE A 316 25.87 -21.01 3.80
C ILE A 316 25.81 -21.13 2.28
N PHE A 317 26.43 -22.17 1.70
CA PHE A 317 26.68 -22.23 0.25
C PHE A 317 25.89 -23.29 -0.51
N LEU A 318 25.46 -24.38 0.15
CA LEU A 318 24.96 -25.60 -0.51
C LEU A 318 23.56 -26.04 -0.06
N ALA A 319 23.03 -25.50 1.04
CA ALA A 319 21.68 -25.81 1.52
C ALA A 319 20.60 -25.34 0.52
N SER A 320 19.98 -26.29 -0.16
CA SER A 320 18.69 -26.07 -0.83
C SER A 320 17.57 -26.02 0.22
N THR A 321 16.51 -25.28 -0.09
CA THR A 321 15.22 -25.43 0.60
C THR A 321 14.67 -26.86 0.42
N ALA A 322 13.91 -27.32 1.41
CA ALA A 322 13.39 -28.69 1.60
C ALA A 322 14.45 -29.78 1.89
N ARG A 323 14.60 -30.12 3.18
CA ARG A 323 15.37 -31.23 3.80
C ARG A 323 16.90 -31.24 3.56
N PRO A 324 17.74 -31.03 4.61
CA PRO A 324 19.19 -31.07 4.48
C PRO A 324 19.74 -32.51 4.37
N ARG A 325 19.90 -33.01 3.14
CA ARG A 325 20.76 -34.18 2.86
C ARG A 325 22.23 -33.75 2.93
N TRP A 326 22.83 -33.83 4.12
CA TRP A 326 24.26 -33.57 4.37
C TRP A 326 25.15 -34.41 3.45
N ARG A 327 26.18 -33.83 2.84
CA ARG A 327 27.03 -34.55 1.87
C ARG A 327 28.29 -35.10 2.54
N ARG A 328 28.56 -36.41 2.38
CA ARG A 328 29.77 -37.06 2.94
C ARG A 328 31.10 -36.45 2.45
N ARG A 329 31.13 -35.80 1.26
CA ARG A 329 32.27 -34.99 0.78
C ARG A 329 31.81 -33.63 0.23
N LEU A 330 32.54 -32.57 0.58
CA LEU A 330 32.43 -31.24 -0.04
C LEU A 330 33.25 -31.18 -1.34
N PRO A 331 32.86 -30.36 -2.34
CA PRO A 331 33.73 -30.06 -3.48
C PRO A 331 35.03 -29.37 -3.02
N PRO A 332 36.19 -29.59 -3.67
CA PRO A 332 37.50 -29.19 -3.16
C PRO A 332 37.62 -27.71 -2.76
N ARG A 333 37.02 -26.79 -3.54
CA ARG A 333 37.01 -25.35 -3.23
C ARG A 333 36.35 -25.05 -1.88
N TYR A 334 35.24 -25.71 -1.55
CA TYR A 334 34.54 -25.51 -0.27
C TYR A 334 35.24 -26.22 0.89
N TRP A 335 35.86 -27.38 0.64
CA TRP A 335 36.69 -28.07 1.63
C TRP A 335 37.86 -27.20 2.13
N GLN A 336 38.53 -26.49 1.20
CA GLN A 336 39.62 -25.55 1.50
C GLN A 336 39.19 -24.35 2.38
N MET A 337 37.89 -24.07 2.51
CA MET A 337 37.39 -22.97 3.35
C MET A 337 37.33 -23.34 4.84
N ARG A 338 37.29 -24.64 5.18
CA ARG A 338 37.05 -25.14 6.56
C ARG A 338 37.95 -24.50 7.63
N PRO A 339 39.26 -24.25 7.43
CA PRO A 339 40.10 -23.61 8.45
C PRO A 339 39.68 -22.18 8.80
N LEU A 340 39.19 -21.40 7.83
CA LEU A 340 38.72 -20.02 8.07
C LEU A 340 37.35 -20.00 8.76
N PHE A 341 36.44 -20.91 8.40
CA PHE A 341 35.16 -21.05 9.10
C PHE A 341 35.34 -21.67 10.50
N ARG A 342 36.36 -22.51 10.74
CA ARG A 342 36.79 -22.92 12.10
C ARG A 342 37.25 -21.71 12.91
N LYS A 343 38.10 -20.83 12.34
CA LYS A 343 38.52 -19.58 13.01
C LYS A 343 37.32 -18.67 13.32
N LEU A 344 36.32 -18.57 12.43
CA LEU A 344 35.08 -17.83 12.69
C LEU A 344 34.27 -18.42 13.86
N LEU A 345 34.10 -19.75 13.93
CA LEU A 345 33.41 -20.41 15.06
C LEU A 345 34.17 -20.24 16.39
N GLY A 346 35.51 -20.35 16.38
CA GLY A 346 36.33 -20.06 17.57
C GLY A 346 36.31 -18.59 17.99
N SER A 347 36.17 -17.67 17.05
CA SER A 347 35.90 -16.25 17.33
C SER A 347 34.49 -16.02 17.88
N HIS A 348 33.48 -16.77 17.42
CA HIS A 348 32.13 -16.70 17.97
C HIS A 348 32.08 -17.15 19.43
N ALA A 349 32.66 -18.30 19.75
CA ALA A 349 32.69 -18.86 21.11
C ALA A 349 33.36 -17.92 22.14
N ARG A 350 34.39 -17.16 21.72
CA ARG A 350 35.08 -16.17 22.57
C ARG A 350 34.44 -14.77 22.54
N CYS A 351 33.32 -14.59 21.83
CA CYS A 351 32.71 -13.27 21.67
C CYS A 351 31.79 -12.93 22.86
N GLN A 352 32.33 -12.17 23.83
CA GLN A 352 31.57 -11.63 24.96
C GLN A 352 30.58 -10.52 24.53
N TYR A 353 29.49 -10.90 23.86
CA TYR A 353 28.47 -9.99 23.33
C TYR A 353 27.87 -9.07 24.40
N GLY A 354 27.68 -9.55 25.64
CA GLY A 354 27.15 -8.75 26.74
C GLY A 354 28.06 -7.59 27.16
N VAL A 355 29.37 -7.78 27.13
CA VAL A 355 30.36 -6.71 27.38
C VAL A 355 30.30 -5.68 26.26
N LEU A 356 30.35 -6.12 25.00
CA LEU A 356 30.21 -5.23 23.83
C LEU A 356 28.92 -4.41 23.86
N LEU A 357 27.81 -4.98 24.33
CA LEU A 357 26.53 -4.28 24.48
C LEU A 357 26.60 -3.22 25.59
N ARG A 358 27.23 -3.52 26.73
CA ARG A 358 27.46 -2.55 27.81
C ARG A 358 28.34 -1.38 27.33
N THR A 359 29.45 -1.66 26.63
CA THR A 359 30.39 -0.63 26.15
C THR A 359 29.79 0.28 25.06
N HIS A 360 29.00 -0.25 24.12
CA HIS A 360 28.50 0.53 22.98
C HIS A 360 27.05 1.02 23.12
N CYS A 361 26.24 0.35 23.95
CA CYS A 361 24.86 0.71 24.27
C CYS A 361 24.62 0.67 25.79
N PRO A 362 25.34 1.51 26.58
CA PRO A 362 25.17 1.56 28.04
C PRO A 362 23.73 1.94 28.42
N LEU A 363 23.26 1.41 29.54
CA LEU A 363 22.05 1.90 30.20
C LEU A 363 22.43 3.16 30.98
N ARG A 364 21.69 4.26 30.81
CA ARG A 364 21.83 5.43 31.68
C ARG A 364 21.08 5.17 33.00
N PRO A 365 21.64 5.53 34.16
CA PRO A 365 20.87 5.61 35.40
C PRO A 365 19.64 6.50 35.22
N ALA A 366 18.53 6.15 35.88
CA ALA A 366 17.37 7.01 35.95
C ALA A 366 17.58 8.03 37.08
N GLY A 367 18.07 9.23 36.74
CA GLY A 367 18.29 10.31 37.72
C GLY A 367 19.12 11.47 37.19
N VAL A 368 20.13 11.22 36.35
CA VAL A 368 21.03 12.28 35.87
C VAL A 368 20.43 12.98 34.64
N PRO A 369 20.20 14.32 34.67
CA PRO A 369 19.77 15.08 33.49
C PRO A 369 20.88 15.11 32.42
N ALA A 370 20.53 15.49 31.19
CA ALA A 370 21.55 15.71 30.17
C ALA A 370 22.31 17.00 30.50
N ALA A 371 23.64 16.94 30.60
CA ALA A 371 24.49 18.12 30.76
C ALA A 371 24.16 19.16 29.67
N GLY A 372 23.80 20.37 30.08
CA GLY A 372 23.22 21.40 29.19
C GLY A 372 22.01 22.16 29.74
N ALA A 373 21.71 22.08 31.03
CA ALA A 373 20.85 23.02 31.76
C ALA A 373 21.29 23.03 33.23
N ALA A 374 21.46 24.20 33.83
CA ALA A 374 21.86 24.38 35.22
C ALA A 374 20.88 25.32 35.94
N THR A 375 20.28 24.84 37.01
CA THR A 375 19.55 25.60 38.03
C THR A 375 19.84 25.00 39.41
N PRO A 376 19.66 25.73 40.52
CA PRO A 376 20.15 25.30 41.83
C PRO A 376 19.48 24.04 42.42
N ARG A 377 20.06 23.54 43.51
CA ARG A 377 19.60 22.38 44.28
C ARG A 377 18.73 22.81 45.46
N GLU A 378 17.70 22.01 45.76
CA GLU A 378 17.14 21.86 47.10
C GLU A 378 17.67 20.57 47.76
N PRO A 379 17.65 20.46 49.11
CA PRO A 379 18.24 19.34 49.84
C PRO A 379 17.43 18.03 49.76
N PRO A 380 18.05 16.86 49.99
CA PRO A 380 17.37 15.57 49.94
C PRO A 380 16.63 15.23 51.24
N GLY A 381 15.34 14.90 51.14
CA GLY A 381 14.57 14.25 52.21
C GLY A 381 14.97 12.78 52.45
N PRO A 382 14.53 12.17 53.56
CA PRO A 382 15.01 10.88 54.03
C PRO A 382 14.64 9.67 53.15
N VAL A 383 15.38 8.57 53.34
CA VAL A 383 15.36 7.38 52.49
C VAL A 383 14.13 6.50 52.78
N ALA A 384 13.32 6.24 51.74
CA ALA A 384 12.28 5.22 51.74
C ALA A 384 12.76 3.90 51.12
N SER A 385 12.19 2.79 51.59
CA SER A 385 12.60 1.40 51.30
C SER A 385 12.53 0.99 49.81
N PRO A 386 13.28 -0.06 49.38
CA PRO A 386 13.34 -0.50 47.98
C PRO A 386 12.10 -1.34 47.54
N GLY A 387 10.91 -0.85 47.85
CA GLY A 387 9.62 -1.39 47.42
C GLY A 387 8.71 -0.29 46.89
N GLU A 388 7.77 -0.66 46.03
CA GLU A 388 6.54 0.10 45.76
C GLU A 388 6.64 1.63 45.54
N ASP A 389 7.07 2.06 44.34
CA ASP A 389 6.11 2.72 43.42
C ASP A 389 6.65 2.93 41.98
N LEU A 390 6.37 1.98 41.07
CA LEU A 390 6.66 2.12 39.64
C LEU A 390 5.50 2.81 38.89
N GLY A 391 5.09 3.98 39.37
CA GLY A 391 3.99 4.77 38.82
C GLY A 391 4.26 5.36 37.41
N PRO A 392 3.28 6.09 36.82
CA PRO A 392 3.39 6.67 35.48
C PRO A 392 4.63 7.55 35.25
N ARG A 393 5.12 8.21 36.32
CA ARG A 393 6.32 9.05 36.35
C ARG A 393 7.58 8.30 35.83
N CYS A 394 7.67 6.98 36.03
CA CYS A 394 8.81 6.17 35.57
C CYS A 394 8.82 5.90 34.05
N LEU A 395 7.67 6.00 33.36
CA LEU A 395 7.54 5.58 31.96
C LEU A 395 8.23 6.54 30.97
N VAL A 396 8.12 7.86 31.17
CA VAL A 396 8.72 8.85 30.26
C VAL A 396 10.27 8.79 30.24
N PRO A 397 10.98 8.66 31.38
CA PRO A 397 12.42 8.36 31.38
C PRO A 397 12.77 7.09 30.58
N LEU A 398 12.04 5.98 30.78
CA LEU A 398 12.30 4.72 30.07
C LEU A 398 12.07 4.83 28.55
N LEU A 399 11.07 5.60 28.11
CA LEU A 399 10.84 5.89 26.69
C LEU A 399 12.00 6.67 26.04
N ARG A 400 12.70 7.52 26.82
CA ARG A 400 13.88 8.26 26.36
C ARG A 400 15.16 7.39 26.30
N GLN A 401 15.17 6.20 26.93
CA GLN A 401 16.32 5.26 26.94
C GLN A 401 16.46 4.40 25.65
N HIS A 402 16.16 4.96 24.47
CA HIS A 402 16.38 4.28 23.20
C HIS A 402 17.85 4.42 22.72
N CYS A 403 18.42 3.37 22.14
CA CYS A 403 19.76 3.43 21.54
C CYS A 403 19.72 4.17 20.19
N SER A 404 20.69 5.04 19.95
CA SER A 404 20.84 5.71 18.65
C SER A 404 21.28 4.73 17.55
N PRO A 405 20.92 4.98 16.28
CA PRO A 405 21.42 4.19 15.14
C PRO A 405 22.95 4.12 15.05
N TRP A 406 23.67 5.10 15.61
CA TRP A 406 25.14 5.09 15.66
C TRP A 406 25.68 4.15 16.73
N GLN A 407 25.10 4.13 17.94
CA GLN A 407 25.47 3.18 19.00
C GLN A 407 25.23 1.73 18.56
N VAL A 408 24.06 1.45 17.96
CA VAL A 408 23.72 0.13 17.40
C VAL A 408 24.70 -0.25 16.27
N TYR A 409 25.06 0.69 15.39
CA TYR A 409 26.11 0.46 14.39
C TYR A 409 27.50 0.18 15.02
N SER A 410 27.88 0.90 16.06
CA SER A 410 29.16 0.69 16.77
C SER A 410 29.21 -0.67 17.46
N PHE A 411 28.13 -1.11 18.10
CA PHE A 411 27.96 -2.48 18.61
C PHE A 411 28.12 -3.53 17.49
N LEU A 412 27.36 -3.40 16.41
CA LEU A 412 27.44 -4.34 15.27
C LEU A 412 28.85 -4.35 14.62
N ARG A 413 29.52 -3.19 14.54
CA ARG A 413 30.90 -3.06 14.05
C ARG A 413 31.88 -3.84 14.93
N ALA A 414 31.76 -3.75 16.25
CA ALA A 414 32.61 -4.49 17.18
C ALA A 414 32.34 -6.01 17.10
N CYS A 415 31.07 -6.42 17.08
CA CYS A 415 30.66 -7.82 16.91
C CYS A 415 31.15 -8.43 15.60
N LEU A 416 31.12 -7.69 14.49
CA LEU A 416 31.65 -8.13 13.20
C LEU A 416 33.19 -8.14 13.17
N GLY A 417 33.84 -7.20 13.85
CA GLY A 417 35.29 -7.11 13.99
C GLY A 417 35.89 -8.26 14.80
N ARG A 418 35.22 -8.70 15.88
CA ARG A 418 35.64 -9.88 16.65
C ARG A 418 35.27 -11.21 15.99
N LEU A 419 34.10 -11.29 15.33
CA LEU A 419 33.64 -12.53 14.68
C LEU A 419 34.47 -12.92 13.44
N VAL A 420 34.61 -12.03 12.47
CA VAL A 420 34.96 -12.42 11.09
C VAL A 420 36.46 -12.24 10.84
N PRO A 421 37.25 -13.33 10.68
CA PRO A 421 38.69 -13.23 10.47
C PRO A 421 39.07 -12.42 9.24
N ALA A 422 40.17 -11.66 9.30
CA ALA A 422 40.66 -10.79 8.23
C ALA A 422 40.71 -11.50 6.86
N GLY A 423 41.15 -12.76 6.83
CA GLY A 423 41.22 -13.58 5.61
C GLY A 423 39.89 -13.80 4.88
N LEU A 424 38.73 -13.79 5.58
CA LEU A 424 37.42 -13.90 4.91
C LEU A 424 37.03 -12.59 4.18
N TRP A 425 37.47 -11.44 4.67
CA TRP A 425 37.25 -10.15 3.98
C TRP A 425 38.15 -9.99 2.74
N GLY A 426 39.31 -10.64 2.71
CA GLY A 426 40.35 -10.46 1.70
C GLY A 426 41.13 -9.14 1.86
N SER A 427 40.44 -8.01 2.07
CA SER A 427 41.08 -6.71 2.31
C SER A 427 40.28 -5.78 3.22
N ARG A 428 40.98 -4.81 3.83
CA ARG A 428 40.39 -3.72 4.63
C ARG A 428 39.34 -2.91 3.83
N HIS A 429 39.47 -2.84 2.50
CA HIS A 429 38.47 -2.21 1.60
C HIS A 429 37.12 -2.94 1.66
N ASN A 430 37.11 -4.26 1.48
CA ASN A 430 35.88 -5.07 1.52
C ASN A 430 35.19 -4.99 2.89
N GLN A 431 35.98 -5.04 3.98
CA GLN A 431 35.47 -4.87 5.35
C GLN A 431 34.80 -3.50 5.54
N ARG A 432 35.49 -2.39 5.18
CA ARG A 432 34.94 -1.02 5.23
C ARG A 432 33.68 -0.90 4.36
N ARG A 433 33.64 -1.54 3.19
CA ARG A 433 32.51 -1.54 2.27
C ARG A 433 31.29 -2.26 2.85
N PHE A 434 31.48 -3.40 3.51
CA PHE A 434 30.40 -4.12 4.20
C PHE A 434 29.89 -3.32 5.40
N LEU A 435 30.77 -2.77 6.24
CA LEU A 435 30.38 -1.94 7.38
C LEU A 435 29.58 -0.68 6.96
N ARG A 436 29.90 -0.06 5.82
CA ARG A 436 29.08 1.03 5.24
C ARG A 436 27.66 0.56 4.89
N ASN A 437 27.49 -0.68 4.43
CA ASN A 437 26.17 -1.27 4.19
C ASN A 437 25.45 -1.67 5.49
N VAL A 438 26.16 -2.04 6.56
CA VAL A 438 25.57 -2.22 7.91
C VAL A 438 25.07 -0.89 8.46
N LYS A 439 25.89 0.18 8.38
CA LYS A 439 25.46 1.54 8.76
C LYS A 439 24.25 2.00 7.96
N LYS A 440 24.19 1.67 6.66
CA LYS A 440 22.99 1.90 5.83
C LYS A 440 21.78 1.16 6.42
N LEU A 441 21.87 -0.16 6.64
CA LEU A 441 20.77 -0.99 7.13
C LEU A 441 20.15 -0.48 8.44
N VAL A 442 20.96 -0.10 9.43
CA VAL A 442 20.47 0.43 10.73
C VAL A 442 19.80 1.82 10.56
N SER A 443 20.16 2.58 9.52
CA SER A 443 19.53 3.87 9.17
C SER A 443 18.31 3.77 8.23
N LEU A 444 17.90 2.55 7.86
CA LEU A 444 16.70 2.34 7.03
C LEU A 444 15.42 2.39 7.87
N GLY A 445 14.31 2.78 7.22
CA GLY A 445 12.98 2.81 7.85
C GLY A 445 12.18 1.51 7.65
N LYS A 446 11.08 1.37 8.42
CA LYS A 446 10.21 0.17 8.55
C LYS A 446 9.95 -0.67 7.29
N HIS A 447 9.76 -0.06 6.13
CA HIS A 447 9.41 -0.73 4.86
C HIS A 447 10.53 -0.73 3.80
N ALA A 448 11.79 -0.58 4.21
CA ALA A 448 12.92 -0.52 3.30
C ALA A 448 13.54 -1.91 3.03
N LYS A 449 14.10 -2.06 1.83
CA LYS A 449 14.77 -3.29 1.37
C LYS A 449 16.20 -2.95 0.91
N LEU A 450 17.20 -3.69 1.37
CA LEU A 450 18.59 -3.61 0.90
C LEU A 450 18.80 -4.69 -0.19
N SER A 451 19.17 -4.26 -1.39
CA SER A 451 19.32 -5.21 -2.51
C SER A 451 20.66 -5.98 -2.44
N PRO A 452 20.71 -7.26 -2.88
CA PRO A 452 21.97 -8.01 -2.96
C PRO A 452 23.02 -7.33 -3.85
N GLN A 453 22.59 -6.59 -4.88
CA GLN A 453 23.46 -5.82 -5.76
C GLN A 453 24.17 -4.66 -5.03
N GLU A 454 23.49 -3.96 -4.11
CA GLU A 454 24.13 -2.93 -3.28
C GLU A 454 25.12 -3.50 -2.26
N LEU A 455 24.84 -4.74 -1.80
CA LEU A 455 25.69 -5.47 -0.86
C LEU A 455 27.03 -5.88 -1.49
N THR A 456 27.01 -6.32 -2.76
CA THR A 456 28.22 -6.71 -3.52
C THR A 456 28.88 -5.56 -4.29
N TRP A 457 28.21 -4.41 -4.47
CA TRP A 457 28.73 -3.28 -5.25
C TRP A 457 30.12 -2.82 -4.78
N ARG A 458 31.08 -2.80 -5.71
CA ARG A 458 32.49 -2.44 -5.49
C ARG A 458 33.23 -3.31 -4.44
N MET A 459 32.79 -4.54 -4.20
CA MET A 459 33.61 -5.54 -3.51
C MET A 459 34.71 -6.05 -4.44
N ARG A 460 35.95 -6.14 -3.94
CA ARG A 460 37.10 -6.67 -4.67
C ARG A 460 37.17 -8.18 -4.47
N VAL A 461 36.77 -8.94 -5.50
CA VAL A 461 36.71 -10.42 -5.45
C VAL A 461 38.11 -11.06 -5.52
N ARG A 462 39.11 -10.41 -6.15
CA ARG A 462 40.48 -10.94 -6.31
C ARG A 462 41.26 -11.00 -4.99
N ASP A 463 40.98 -10.07 -4.08
CA ASP A 463 41.57 -9.96 -2.72
C ASP A 463 41.23 -11.17 -1.85
N CYS A 464 40.07 -11.81 -2.06
CA CYS A 464 39.61 -12.95 -1.29
C CYS A 464 40.32 -14.25 -1.70
N ALA A 465 41.52 -14.48 -1.16
CA ALA A 465 42.36 -15.64 -1.45
C ALA A 465 41.62 -16.99 -1.29
N TRP A 466 40.70 -17.10 -0.33
CA TRP A 466 39.88 -18.29 -0.06
C TRP A 466 38.87 -18.65 -1.16
N LEU A 467 38.68 -17.81 -2.18
CA LEU A 467 37.85 -18.09 -3.36
C LEU A 467 38.65 -18.71 -4.52
N ARG A 468 39.99 -18.66 -4.46
CA ARG A 468 40.89 -19.18 -5.50
C ARG A 468 40.87 -20.72 -5.50
N ARG A 469 41.10 -21.33 -6.65
CA ARG A 469 41.48 -22.75 -6.75
C ARG A 469 43.01 -22.81 -6.58
N ARG A 470 43.54 -23.81 -5.87
CA ARG A 470 44.98 -24.14 -5.93
C ARG A 470 45.27 -24.75 -7.32
N CYS A 471 45.72 -23.91 -8.23
CA CYS A 471 46.37 -24.26 -9.49
C CYS A 471 47.59 -23.32 -9.62
N PRO A 472 48.83 -23.82 -9.74
CA PRO A 472 49.97 -23.00 -10.13
C PRO A 472 49.81 -22.45 -11.55
N GLY A 473 50.58 -21.43 -11.93
CA GLY A 473 50.76 -20.98 -13.33
C GLY A 473 49.88 -19.83 -13.83
N GLU A 474 48.54 -19.89 -13.68
CA GLU A 474 47.66 -18.98 -14.44
C GLU A 474 47.40 -17.60 -13.80
N GLY A 475 48.06 -16.56 -14.32
CA GLY A 475 47.78 -15.15 -13.95
C GLY A 475 46.45 -14.59 -14.49
N ARG A 476 45.85 -15.21 -15.52
CA ARG A 476 44.59 -14.77 -16.14
C ARG A 476 43.41 -15.57 -15.57
N VAL A 477 42.43 -14.90 -14.96
CA VAL A 477 41.22 -15.55 -14.40
C VAL A 477 40.06 -15.45 -15.40
N PRO A 478 39.52 -16.58 -15.93
CA PRO A 478 38.40 -16.56 -16.86
C PRO A 478 37.15 -15.86 -16.32
N ALA A 479 36.36 -15.24 -17.20
CA ALA A 479 35.17 -14.46 -16.81
C ALA A 479 34.13 -15.31 -16.05
N ALA A 480 33.90 -16.56 -16.45
CA ALA A 480 33.00 -17.49 -15.78
C ALA A 480 33.47 -17.84 -14.36
N GLU A 481 34.77 -18.08 -14.16
CA GLU A 481 35.38 -18.34 -12.85
C GLU A 481 35.35 -17.09 -11.96
N HIS A 482 35.60 -15.90 -12.52
CA HIS A 482 35.43 -14.65 -11.77
C HIS A 482 33.97 -14.43 -11.33
N HIS A 483 33.01 -14.73 -12.21
CA HIS A 483 31.58 -14.67 -11.90
C HIS A 483 31.20 -15.67 -10.79
N LEU A 484 31.71 -16.90 -10.83
CA LEU A 484 31.48 -17.92 -9.79
C LEU A 484 32.07 -17.48 -8.43
N ARG A 485 33.32 -16.97 -8.40
CA ARG A 485 33.90 -16.37 -7.17
C ARG A 485 33.02 -15.24 -6.64
N GLY A 486 32.49 -14.39 -7.54
CA GLY A 486 31.53 -13.34 -7.21
C GLY A 486 30.22 -13.85 -6.61
N GLN A 487 29.64 -14.93 -7.14
CA GLN A 487 28.44 -15.57 -6.58
C GLN A 487 28.68 -16.17 -5.19
N ILE A 488 29.83 -16.84 -4.98
CA ILE A 488 30.18 -17.41 -3.66
C ILE A 488 30.35 -16.28 -2.64
N LEU A 489 31.09 -15.22 -2.97
CA LEU A 489 31.21 -14.06 -2.09
C LEU A 489 29.85 -13.41 -1.81
N ALA A 490 28.97 -13.31 -2.81
CA ALA A 490 27.61 -12.80 -2.64
C ALA A 490 26.78 -13.63 -1.65
N ARG A 491 26.85 -14.97 -1.71
CA ARG A 491 26.18 -15.88 -0.75
C ARG A 491 26.70 -15.65 0.67
N PHE A 492 28.02 -15.59 0.87
CA PHE A 492 28.61 -15.32 2.19
C PHE A 492 28.19 -13.96 2.76
N LEU A 493 28.31 -12.88 1.98
CA LEU A 493 27.92 -11.54 2.43
C LEU A 493 26.42 -11.43 2.71
N HIS A 494 25.57 -12.08 1.89
CA HIS A 494 24.13 -12.12 2.09
C HIS A 494 23.74 -12.88 3.36
N TRP A 495 24.38 -14.02 3.64
CA TRP A 495 24.21 -14.72 4.92
C TRP A 495 24.68 -13.86 6.11
N LEU A 496 25.86 -13.25 6.01
CA LEU A 496 26.42 -12.44 7.11
C LEU A 496 25.53 -11.23 7.45
N MET A 497 24.92 -10.59 6.44
CA MET A 497 24.00 -9.47 6.64
C MET A 497 22.58 -9.94 7.02
N GLY A 498 22.03 -10.91 6.28
CA GLY A 498 20.62 -11.31 6.36
C GLY A 498 20.30 -12.35 7.43
N VAL A 499 21.31 -13.08 7.91
CA VAL A 499 21.19 -14.05 9.01
C VAL A 499 21.89 -13.52 10.26
N TYR A 500 23.20 -13.27 10.23
CA TYR A 500 23.94 -12.90 11.45
C TYR A 500 23.66 -11.48 11.96
N VAL A 501 23.79 -10.44 11.12
CA VAL A 501 23.50 -9.05 11.56
C VAL A 501 22.02 -8.87 11.91
N VAL A 502 21.12 -9.51 11.17
CA VAL A 502 19.69 -9.57 11.51
C VAL A 502 19.46 -10.24 12.86
N GLU A 503 20.07 -11.40 13.14
CA GLU A 503 19.87 -12.08 14.42
C GLU A 503 20.51 -11.33 15.60
N LEU A 504 21.64 -10.63 15.43
CA LEU A 504 22.13 -9.70 16.47
C LEU A 504 21.09 -8.62 16.82
N LEU A 505 20.42 -8.03 15.81
CA LEU A 505 19.37 -7.05 16.06
C LEU A 505 18.18 -7.69 16.81
N ARG A 506 17.73 -8.88 16.39
CA ARG A 506 16.62 -9.64 16.99
C ARG A 506 16.91 -10.13 18.41
N SER A 507 18.16 -10.50 18.69
CA SER A 507 18.58 -11.10 19.96
C SER A 507 18.89 -10.06 21.04
N PHE A 508 19.38 -8.86 20.71
CA PHE A 508 19.75 -7.84 21.72
C PHE A 508 18.79 -6.64 21.81
N PHE A 509 18.02 -6.34 20.75
CA PHE A 509 17.16 -5.16 20.70
C PHE A 509 15.70 -5.51 20.39
N TYR A 510 14.77 -4.72 20.93
CA TYR A 510 13.42 -4.62 20.41
C TYR A 510 13.35 -3.41 19.46
N VAL A 511 12.97 -3.66 18.21
CA VAL A 511 12.92 -2.63 17.16
C VAL A 511 11.47 -2.33 16.77
N THR A 512 11.09 -1.05 16.88
CA THR A 512 9.73 -0.55 16.59
C THR A 512 9.75 0.86 16.00
N GLU A 513 8.73 1.18 15.21
CA GLU A 513 8.34 2.54 14.86
C GLU A 513 7.64 3.27 16.02
N THR A 514 7.45 4.59 15.87
CA THR A 514 6.52 5.40 16.68
C THR A 514 5.49 6.07 15.77
N THR A 515 4.37 6.52 16.35
CA THR A 515 3.33 7.22 15.59
C THR A 515 3.82 8.55 15.00
N PHE A 516 4.63 9.30 15.76
CA PHE A 516 5.06 10.66 15.42
C PHE A 516 6.29 10.71 14.50
N GLN A 517 7.25 9.78 14.64
CA GLN A 517 8.47 9.75 13.80
C GLN A 517 8.31 8.97 12.47
N LYS A 518 7.07 8.72 12.05
CA LYS A 518 6.72 8.16 10.73
C LYS A 518 7.43 6.81 10.49
N ASN A 519 8.27 6.64 9.46
CA ASN A 519 8.93 5.34 9.19
C ASN A 519 10.26 5.14 9.95
N ARG A 520 10.64 6.04 10.87
CA ARG A 520 11.88 5.90 11.66
C ARG A 520 11.77 4.71 12.62
N LEU A 521 12.85 3.97 12.76
CA LEU A 521 12.99 2.88 13.72
C LEU A 521 13.69 3.38 14.98
N LEU A 522 13.18 2.98 16.14
CA LEU A 522 13.83 3.08 17.44
C LEU A 522 14.33 1.70 17.87
N PHE A 523 15.47 1.67 18.55
CA PHE A 523 16.13 0.46 19.01
C PHE A 523 16.19 0.48 20.54
N TYR A 524 15.26 -0.21 21.21
CA TYR A 524 15.31 -0.37 22.66
C TYR A 524 16.13 -1.61 23.00
N ARG A 525 16.93 -1.56 24.07
CA ARG A 525 17.51 -2.78 24.66
C ARG A 525 16.39 -3.64 25.25
N LYS A 526 16.48 -4.97 25.15
CA LYS A 526 15.41 -5.87 25.62
C LYS A 526 15.11 -5.71 27.11
N SER A 527 16.14 -5.46 27.93
CA SER A 527 15.98 -5.13 29.36
C SER A 527 15.04 -3.93 29.59
N VAL A 528 15.29 -2.81 28.91
CA VAL A 528 14.45 -1.59 28.94
C VAL A 528 13.05 -1.86 28.38
N TRP A 529 12.96 -2.56 27.25
CA TRP A 529 11.67 -2.88 26.64
C TRP A 529 10.82 -3.84 27.48
N SER A 530 11.44 -4.74 28.25
CA SER A 530 10.73 -5.62 29.18
C SER A 530 10.09 -4.83 30.32
N LYS A 531 10.82 -3.85 30.89
CA LYS A 531 10.27 -2.91 31.88
C LYS A 531 9.10 -2.09 31.31
N LEU A 532 9.28 -1.49 30.13
CA LEU A 532 8.21 -0.77 29.42
C LEU A 532 6.98 -1.67 29.16
N ARG A 533 7.20 -2.93 28.73
CA ARG A 533 6.12 -3.89 28.48
C ARG A 533 5.37 -4.25 29.77
N ARG A 534 6.06 -4.45 30.90
CA ARG A 534 5.40 -4.72 32.20
C ARG A 534 4.50 -3.55 32.62
N ILE A 535 5.00 -2.31 32.55
CA ILE A 535 4.21 -1.11 32.90
C ILE A 535 3.02 -0.95 31.94
N GLY A 536 3.25 -1.10 30.63
CA GLY A 536 2.20 -1.01 29.61
C GLY A 536 1.12 -2.08 29.72
N VAL A 537 1.48 -3.32 30.09
CA VAL A 537 0.51 -4.39 30.39
C VAL A 537 -0.35 -4.01 31.59
N ARG A 538 0.24 -3.61 32.73
CA ARG A 538 -0.52 -3.23 33.93
C ARG A 538 -1.50 -2.08 33.65
N GLN A 539 -1.05 -1.03 32.97
CA GLN A 539 -1.91 0.10 32.57
C GLN A 539 -3.04 -0.31 31.61
N HIS A 540 -2.82 -1.31 30.74
CA HIS A 540 -3.84 -1.79 29.81
C HIS A 540 -4.84 -2.74 30.49
N LEU A 541 -4.38 -3.63 31.38
CA LEU A 541 -5.25 -4.48 32.21
C LEU A 541 -6.27 -3.64 32.98
N GLN A 542 -5.80 -2.56 33.63
CA GLN A 542 -6.65 -1.61 34.37
C GLN A 542 -7.66 -0.89 33.46
N ARG A 543 -7.21 -0.26 32.37
CA ARG A 543 -8.08 0.53 31.46
C ARG A 543 -9.17 -0.28 30.76
N VAL A 544 -8.89 -1.55 30.47
CA VAL A 544 -9.74 -2.42 29.63
C VAL A 544 -10.50 -3.46 30.48
N ARG A 545 -10.40 -3.35 31.82
CA ARG A 545 -10.98 -4.25 32.83
C ARG A 545 -10.74 -5.73 32.48
N MET A 546 -9.49 -6.08 32.11
CA MET A 546 -9.19 -7.43 31.63
C MET A 546 -9.22 -8.47 32.75
N ARG A 547 -10.07 -9.49 32.61
CA ARG A 547 -10.08 -10.67 33.49
C ARG A 547 -9.03 -11.69 33.02
N GLU A 548 -8.28 -12.27 33.95
CA GLU A 548 -7.45 -13.45 33.67
C GLU A 548 -8.36 -14.68 33.58
N LEU A 549 -8.09 -15.59 32.64
CA LEU A 549 -8.85 -16.82 32.46
C LEU A 549 -8.05 -18.01 33.00
N SER A 550 -8.74 -18.89 33.73
CA SER A 550 -8.17 -20.17 34.19
C SER A 550 -7.82 -21.08 33.00
N GLU A 551 -6.89 -22.02 33.19
CA GLU A 551 -6.55 -22.97 32.11
C GLU A 551 -7.74 -23.87 31.74
N ALA A 552 -8.64 -24.14 32.69
CA ALA A 552 -9.92 -24.82 32.47
C ALA A 552 -10.86 -24.01 31.56
N GLU A 553 -11.15 -22.74 31.87
CA GLU A 553 -11.94 -21.85 31.00
C GLU A 553 -11.33 -21.73 29.60
N VAL A 554 -10.00 -21.59 29.53
CA VAL A 554 -9.27 -21.49 28.26
C VAL A 554 -9.42 -22.79 27.45
N GLN A 555 -9.43 -23.96 28.09
CA GLN A 555 -9.60 -25.24 27.40
C GLN A 555 -11.06 -25.48 26.98
N GLN A 556 -12.03 -25.19 27.86
CA GLN A 556 -13.46 -25.25 27.57
C GLN A 556 -13.83 -24.35 26.38
N ARG A 557 -13.37 -23.08 26.39
CA ARG A 557 -13.61 -22.14 25.28
C ARG A 557 -12.84 -22.48 24.00
N ARG A 558 -11.73 -23.22 24.08
CA ARG A 558 -11.03 -23.81 22.90
C ARG A 558 -11.75 -25.02 22.30
N GLN A 559 -12.53 -25.75 23.11
CA GLN A 559 -13.35 -26.89 22.67
C GLN A 559 -14.68 -26.42 22.08
N ALA A 560 -15.23 -25.30 22.57
CA ALA A 560 -16.39 -24.64 22.01
C ALA A 560 -16.25 -24.32 20.51
N LYS A 561 -17.39 -24.35 19.80
CA LYS A 561 -17.51 -23.97 18.38
C LYS A 561 -18.20 -22.59 18.32
N PRO A 562 -17.78 -21.65 17.45
CA PRO A 562 -16.58 -21.70 16.59
C PRO A 562 -15.27 -21.55 17.40
N ALA A 563 -14.17 -22.03 16.83
CA ALA A 563 -12.88 -22.10 17.51
C ALA A 563 -12.20 -20.71 17.65
N MET A 564 -11.72 -20.41 18.86
CA MET A 564 -11.21 -19.08 19.25
C MET A 564 -10.07 -18.52 18.40
N LEU A 565 -10.05 -17.19 18.27
CA LEU A 565 -8.81 -16.46 18.00
C LEU A 565 -8.03 -16.25 19.31
N THR A 566 -6.72 -16.52 19.28
CA THR A 566 -5.80 -16.15 20.37
C THR A 566 -4.82 -15.11 19.87
N SER A 567 -5.05 -13.85 20.25
CA SER A 567 -4.36 -12.71 19.66
C SER A 567 -3.17 -12.25 20.50
N LYS A 568 -2.14 -11.72 19.82
CA LYS A 568 -0.94 -11.19 20.48
C LYS A 568 -1.02 -9.68 20.66
N LEU A 569 -0.86 -9.23 21.91
CA LEU A 569 -0.69 -7.83 22.25
C LEU A 569 0.70 -7.31 21.84
N ARG A 570 0.73 -6.15 21.18
CA ARG A 570 1.94 -5.38 20.84
C ARG A 570 1.79 -3.96 21.39
N PHE A 571 2.90 -3.33 21.80
CA PHE A 571 2.93 -1.91 22.15
C PHE A 571 3.67 -1.08 21.11
N ILE A 572 3.19 0.15 20.86
CA ILE A 572 3.83 1.18 20.03
C ILE A 572 4.08 2.43 20.89
N PRO A 573 5.30 2.99 20.95
CA PRO A 573 5.55 4.21 21.72
C PRO A 573 4.81 5.45 21.20
N LYS A 574 4.10 6.13 22.10
CA LYS A 574 3.69 7.55 22.02
C LYS A 574 4.68 8.40 22.86
N PRO A 575 4.70 9.75 22.76
CA PRO A 575 5.60 10.58 23.57
C PRO A 575 5.47 10.37 25.09
N ASN A 576 4.23 10.31 25.59
CA ASN A 576 3.91 10.23 27.03
C ASN A 576 3.28 8.86 27.41
N GLY A 577 3.47 7.80 26.60
CA GLY A 577 2.73 6.55 26.81
C GLY A 577 3.04 5.44 25.82
N LEU A 578 2.35 4.31 25.97
CA LEU A 578 2.36 3.18 25.04
C LEU A 578 0.96 2.99 24.47
N ARG A 579 0.82 2.82 23.15
CA ARG A 579 -0.43 2.41 22.51
C ARG A 579 -0.48 0.87 22.42
N PRO A 580 -1.47 0.19 22.99
CA PRO A 580 -1.71 -1.22 22.72
C PRO A 580 -2.24 -1.40 21.29
N VAL A 581 -1.81 -2.47 20.62
CA VAL A 581 -2.32 -2.92 19.32
C VAL A 581 -2.38 -4.44 19.35
N VAL A 582 -3.55 -4.99 19.06
CA VAL A 582 -3.84 -6.42 19.00
C VAL A 582 -3.57 -6.92 17.59
N ASN A 583 -2.71 -7.94 17.45
CA ASN A 583 -2.51 -8.61 16.16
C ASN A 583 -3.40 -9.86 16.06
N MET A 584 -4.53 -9.71 15.34
CA MET A 584 -5.49 -10.80 15.09
C MET A 584 -5.00 -11.81 14.03
N ASP A 585 -4.08 -11.41 13.13
CA ASP A 585 -3.56 -12.27 12.06
C ASP A 585 -2.56 -13.34 12.56
N TYR A 586 -2.23 -13.38 13.85
CA TYR A 586 -1.23 -14.29 14.43
C TYR A 586 -1.86 -15.28 15.41
N VAL A 587 -2.49 -16.34 14.89
CA VAL A 587 -2.98 -17.48 15.68
C VAL A 587 -1.79 -18.27 16.24
N VAL A 588 -1.67 -18.36 17.58
CA VAL A 588 -0.52 -19.04 18.20
C VAL A 588 -0.76 -20.53 18.33
N GLY A 589 0.06 -21.35 17.66
CA GLY A 589 0.05 -22.82 17.81
C GLY A 589 -0.39 -23.61 16.57
N ALA A 590 -0.64 -22.94 15.44
CA ALA A 590 -0.91 -23.63 14.18
C ALA A 590 0.35 -24.36 13.64
N ARG A 591 0.43 -25.67 13.93
CA ARG A 591 1.27 -26.65 13.21
C ARG A 591 0.47 -27.87 12.73
N THR A 592 -0.87 -27.79 12.81
CA THR A 592 -1.79 -28.84 12.37
C THR A 592 -2.80 -28.27 11.38
N PHE A 593 -2.82 -28.86 10.18
CA PHE A 593 -3.48 -28.40 8.96
C PHE A 593 -4.98 -28.07 9.16
N CYS A 594 -5.69 -28.86 9.98
CA CYS A 594 -7.12 -28.70 10.24
C CYS A 594 -7.52 -27.43 11.03
N ARG A 595 -6.58 -26.71 11.67
CA ARG A 595 -6.89 -25.49 12.44
C ARG A 595 -6.87 -24.20 11.62
N GLU A 596 -6.07 -24.12 10.55
CA GLU A 596 -5.99 -22.92 9.70
C GLU A 596 -7.33 -22.65 8.99
N ASN A 597 -8.01 -23.70 8.50
CA ASN A 597 -9.33 -23.62 7.86
C ASN A 597 -10.48 -23.17 8.79
N ARG A 598 -10.28 -23.11 10.12
CA ARG A 598 -11.28 -22.57 11.06
C ARG A 598 -11.03 -21.09 11.36
N ALA A 599 -9.79 -20.70 11.64
CA ALA A 599 -9.41 -19.29 11.82
C ALA A 599 -9.61 -18.45 10.54
N SER A 600 -9.36 -19.05 9.36
CA SER A 600 -9.64 -18.44 8.06
C SER A 600 -11.14 -18.13 7.87
N ARG A 601 -12.02 -19.07 8.26
CA ARG A 601 -13.49 -18.86 8.22
C ARG A 601 -13.94 -17.72 9.11
N PHE A 602 -13.55 -17.69 10.38
CA PHE A 602 -13.90 -16.58 11.28
C PHE A 602 -13.37 -15.23 10.76
N SER A 603 -12.12 -15.20 10.27
CA SER A 603 -11.54 -14.00 9.67
C SER A 603 -12.26 -13.57 8.38
N SER A 604 -12.92 -14.48 7.66
CA SER A 604 -13.79 -14.13 6.53
C SER A 604 -15.14 -13.58 7.00
N ARG A 605 -15.78 -14.17 8.02
CA ARG A 605 -17.06 -13.67 8.59
C ARG A 605 -16.90 -12.27 9.20
N VAL A 606 -15.80 -12.01 9.91
CA VAL A 606 -15.44 -10.65 10.40
C VAL A 606 -15.29 -9.64 9.24
N ARG A 607 -14.79 -10.07 8.08
CA ARG A 607 -14.72 -9.24 6.86
C ARG A 607 -16.07 -9.12 6.15
N THR A 608 -16.94 -10.12 6.23
CA THR A 608 -18.34 -10.05 5.76
C THR A 608 -19.10 -9.01 6.58
N LEU A 609 -19.10 -9.13 7.92
CA LEU A 609 -19.70 -8.17 8.83
C LEU A 609 -19.19 -6.73 8.61
N PHE A 610 -17.88 -6.54 8.38
CA PHE A 610 -17.34 -5.22 8.04
C PHE A 610 -17.91 -4.66 6.72
N SER A 611 -18.16 -5.52 5.73
CA SER A 611 -18.82 -5.12 4.48
C SER A 611 -20.32 -4.87 4.68
N VAL A 612 -21.03 -5.67 5.49
CA VAL A 612 -22.46 -5.49 5.79
C VAL A 612 -22.69 -4.17 6.52
N LEU A 613 -21.93 -3.88 7.58
CA LEU A 613 -22.01 -2.60 8.29
C LEU A 613 -21.60 -1.39 7.43
N ASN A 614 -20.91 -1.61 6.29
CA ASN A 614 -20.68 -0.55 5.30
C ASN A 614 -21.82 -0.40 4.29
N TYR A 615 -22.53 -1.48 3.96
CA TYR A 615 -23.75 -1.47 3.16
C TYR A 615 -24.89 -0.76 3.92
N GLU A 616 -25.12 -1.14 5.18
CA GLU A 616 -26.11 -0.48 6.05
C GLU A 616 -25.83 1.01 6.21
N ARG A 617 -24.56 1.38 6.37
CA ARG A 617 -24.10 2.77 6.42
C ARG A 617 -24.36 3.55 5.12
N THR A 618 -24.39 2.89 3.96
CA THR A 618 -24.72 3.55 2.69
C THR A 618 -26.23 3.68 2.48
N GLN A 619 -27.04 2.72 2.95
CA GLN A 619 -28.51 2.83 2.89
C GLN A 619 -29.06 3.80 3.94
N ARG A 620 -28.45 3.87 5.13
CA ARG A 620 -28.86 4.73 6.26
C ARG A 620 -27.71 5.62 6.74
N PRO A 621 -27.39 6.73 6.04
CA PRO A 621 -26.27 7.60 6.38
C PRO A 621 -26.31 8.20 7.80
N SER A 622 -27.52 8.44 8.33
CA SER A 622 -27.75 8.97 9.68
C SER A 622 -27.12 8.14 10.80
N LEU A 623 -26.90 6.83 10.60
CA LEU A 623 -26.26 5.93 11.57
C LEU A 623 -24.82 6.35 11.95
N MET A 624 -24.17 7.21 11.16
CA MET A 624 -22.81 7.69 11.43
C MET A 624 -22.76 9.00 12.23
N GLY A 625 -23.89 9.69 12.40
CA GLY A 625 -23.90 11.06 12.93
C GLY A 625 -22.99 11.98 12.10
N ALA A 626 -22.12 12.73 12.79
CA ALA A 626 -21.11 13.61 12.21
C ALA A 626 -19.80 12.91 11.77
N SER A 627 -19.77 11.57 11.73
CA SER A 627 -18.53 10.84 11.49
C SER A 627 -18.04 10.90 10.03
N VAL A 628 -16.84 11.44 9.85
CA VAL A 628 -16.12 11.52 8.57
C VAL A 628 -15.00 10.48 8.53
N LEU A 629 -14.92 9.71 7.43
CA LEU A 629 -13.94 8.61 7.29
C LEU A 629 -12.68 9.01 6.49
N GLY A 630 -12.65 10.19 5.89
CA GLY A 630 -11.53 10.68 5.11
C GLY A 630 -11.63 12.15 4.68
N LEU A 631 -10.59 12.64 4.02
CA LEU A 631 -10.50 14.03 3.56
C LEU A 631 -11.57 14.38 2.51
N ASP A 632 -12.01 13.42 1.69
CA ASP A 632 -13.07 13.63 0.71
C ASP A 632 -14.44 13.90 1.37
N ASP A 633 -14.73 13.24 2.50
CA ASP A 633 -15.96 13.46 3.28
C ASP A 633 -15.89 14.77 4.08
N ILE A 634 -14.73 15.07 4.70
CA ILE A 634 -14.46 16.38 5.32
C ILE A 634 -14.64 17.50 4.30
N TYR A 635 -14.12 17.33 3.07
CA TYR A 635 -14.28 18.29 1.99
C TYR A 635 -15.74 18.49 1.59
N ARG A 636 -16.54 17.43 1.46
CA ARG A 636 -17.96 17.53 1.11
C ARG A 636 -18.73 18.33 2.16
N ALA A 637 -18.55 18.01 3.44
CA ALA A 637 -19.21 18.70 4.54
C ALA A 637 -18.73 20.15 4.69
N TRP A 638 -17.41 20.39 4.65
CA TRP A 638 -16.84 21.73 4.78
C TRP A 638 -17.20 22.64 3.59
N ARG A 639 -17.15 22.15 2.34
CA ARG A 639 -17.62 22.92 1.16
C ARG A 639 -19.09 23.32 1.32
N ALA A 640 -19.95 22.39 1.74
CA ALA A 640 -21.36 22.69 1.96
C ALA A 640 -21.58 23.72 3.07
N PHE A 641 -20.85 23.64 4.18
CA PHE A 641 -20.91 24.64 5.26
C PHE A 641 -20.40 26.01 4.81
N VAL A 642 -19.21 26.07 4.21
CA VAL A 642 -18.58 27.33 3.74
C VAL A 642 -19.45 28.06 2.71
N LEU A 643 -20.08 27.34 1.80
CA LEU A 643 -20.98 27.94 0.81
C LEU A 643 -22.29 28.46 1.44
N ARG A 644 -22.80 27.84 2.53
CA ARG A 644 -23.93 28.41 3.29
C ARG A 644 -23.51 29.67 4.06
N MET A 645 -22.42 29.59 4.82
CA MET A 645 -21.98 30.72 5.66
C MET A 645 -21.59 31.96 4.84
N ARG A 646 -21.01 31.78 3.66
CA ARG A 646 -20.67 32.90 2.74
C ARG A 646 -21.87 33.43 1.93
N ALA A 647 -23.04 32.82 2.05
CA ALA A 647 -24.30 33.31 1.49
C ALA A 647 -25.14 34.07 2.53
N GLN A 648 -24.68 34.15 3.78
CA GLN A 648 -25.26 34.99 4.83
C GLN A 648 -24.57 36.36 4.81
N ASP A 649 -25.37 37.42 4.85
CA ASP A 649 -24.94 38.80 4.97
C ASP A 649 -25.76 39.47 6.10
N PRO A 650 -25.14 40.04 7.15
CA PRO A 650 -23.70 40.10 7.41
C PRO A 650 -23.07 38.72 7.71
N PRO A 651 -21.74 38.58 7.52
CA PRO A 651 -21.04 37.32 7.82
C PRO A 651 -21.06 37.04 9.34
N ALA A 652 -21.68 35.92 9.73
CA ALA A 652 -21.84 35.56 11.13
C ALA A 652 -20.52 35.23 11.83
N ARG A 653 -20.38 35.67 13.09
CA ARG A 653 -19.27 35.34 13.99
C ARG A 653 -19.30 33.86 14.35
N LEU A 654 -18.19 33.13 14.16
CA LEU A 654 -18.15 31.66 14.30
C LEU A 654 -17.35 31.17 15.51
N TYR A 655 -17.97 30.25 16.25
CA TYR A 655 -17.43 29.63 17.45
C TYR A 655 -16.98 28.20 17.14
N PHE A 656 -15.71 27.92 17.41
CA PHE A 656 -15.04 26.65 17.15
C PHE A 656 -14.81 25.92 18.49
N VAL A 657 -15.20 24.65 18.56
CA VAL A 657 -14.91 23.76 19.70
C VAL A 657 -14.29 22.47 19.18
N LYS A 658 -13.11 22.12 19.66
CA LYS A 658 -12.44 20.84 19.38
C LYS A 658 -12.21 20.04 20.64
N MET A 659 -12.38 18.73 20.54
CA MET A 659 -12.15 17.78 21.64
C MET A 659 -11.43 16.51 21.16
N ASP A 660 -10.65 15.92 22.06
CA ASP A 660 -9.96 14.64 21.90
C ASP A 660 -10.50 13.67 22.96
N VAL A 661 -11.14 12.58 22.56
CA VAL A 661 -11.68 11.58 23.49
C VAL A 661 -10.56 10.66 23.99
N VAL A 662 -10.48 10.50 25.31
CA VAL A 662 -9.43 9.74 26.01
C VAL A 662 -9.57 8.24 25.73
N GLY A 663 -9.03 7.81 24.60
CA GLY A 663 -8.92 6.40 24.26
C GLY A 663 -10.25 5.75 23.89
N ALA A 664 -11.06 6.41 23.06
CA ALA A 664 -12.39 5.98 22.60
C ALA A 664 -12.58 4.46 22.38
N TYR A 665 -11.61 3.78 21.73
CA TYR A 665 -11.67 2.32 21.54
C TYR A 665 -11.67 1.52 22.84
N ASP A 666 -10.93 1.96 23.85
CA ASP A 666 -10.72 1.22 25.10
C ASP A 666 -11.84 1.47 26.13
N THR A 667 -12.60 2.58 26.01
CA THR A 667 -13.60 3.01 27.01
C THR A 667 -15.04 2.58 26.73
N ILE A 668 -15.44 2.44 25.46
CA ILE A 668 -16.82 2.10 25.05
C ILE A 668 -17.34 0.84 25.78
N PRO A 669 -18.50 0.88 26.48
CA PRO A 669 -19.13 -0.31 27.04
C PRO A 669 -19.55 -1.31 25.96
N GLN A 670 -19.30 -2.60 26.19
CA GLN A 670 -19.61 -3.64 25.22
C GLN A 670 -21.12 -3.86 25.05
N ASP A 671 -21.91 -3.54 26.06
CA ASP A 671 -23.36 -3.73 26.06
C ASP A 671 -24.08 -2.65 25.25
N ARG A 672 -23.79 -1.35 25.46
CA ARG A 672 -24.26 -0.27 24.57
C ARG A 672 -23.80 -0.48 23.12
N LEU A 673 -22.57 -0.95 22.90
CA LEU A 673 -22.11 -1.29 21.55
C LEU A 673 -22.89 -2.48 20.95
N THR A 674 -23.33 -3.43 21.78
CA THR A 674 -24.19 -4.54 21.35
C THR A 674 -25.58 -4.04 20.98
N GLU A 675 -26.20 -3.19 21.81
CA GLU A 675 -27.50 -2.57 21.51
C GLU A 675 -27.51 -1.83 20.16
N VAL A 676 -26.47 -1.02 19.88
CA VAL A 676 -26.35 -0.27 18.63
C VAL A 676 -26.17 -1.18 17.41
N ILE A 677 -25.40 -2.27 17.51
CA ILE A 677 -25.24 -3.19 16.37
C ILE A 677 -26.51 -4.05 16.17
N THR A 678 -27.21 -4.42 17.25
CA THR A 678 -28.52 -5.09 17.17
C THR A 678 -29.63 -4.16 16.67
N SER A 679 -29.56 -2.83 16.88
CA SER A 679 -30.53 -1.89 16.29
C SER A 679 -30.26 -1.61 14.80
N ILE A 680 -29.02 -1.75 14.34
CA ILE A 680 -28.67 -1.69 12.92
C ILE A 680 -29.13 -2.97 12.21
N LEU A 681 -28.80 -4.15 12.74
CA LEU A 681 -29.15 -5.47 12.16
C LEU A 681 -30.56 -5.95 12.55
N ARG A 682 -31.51 -5.03 12.81
CA ARG A 682 -32.77 -5.37 13.53
C ARG A 682 -33.80 -6.19 12.73
N PRO A 683 -33.88 -6.16 11.39
CA PRO A 683 -34.56 -7.23 10.65
C PRO A 683 -33.66 -8.47 10.68
N LEU A 684 -33.82 -9.32 11.70
CA LEU A 684 -32.97 -10.50 11.91
C LEU A 684 -33.09 -11.55 10.78
N GLU A 685 -34.17 -11.44 9.99
CA GLU A 685 -34.48 -12.23 8.81
C GLU A 685 -33.72 -11.78 7.55
N ASP A 686 -33.05 -10.62 7.56
CA ASP A 686 -32.31 -10.12 6.39
C ASP A 686 -31.21 -11.11 5.96
N ILE A 687 -31.32 -11.61 4.73
CA ILE A 687 -30.34 -12.48 4.09
C ILE A 687 -29.38 -11.62 3.25
N TYR A 688 -28.15 -11.47 3.73
CA TYR A 688 -27.12 -10.74 3.00
C TYR A 688 -26.44 -11.62 1.96
N CYS A 689 -26.60 -11.23 0.70
CA CYS A 689 -25.84 -11.77 -0.41
C CYS A 689 -24.42 -11.17 -0.43
N VAL A 690 -23.40 -11.99 -0.69
CA VAL A 690 -21.99 -11.57 -0.73
C VAL A 690 -21.35 -12.01 -2.04
N ARG A 691 -20.96 -11.03 -2.88
CA ARG A 691 -20.32 -11.25 -4.19
C ARG A 691 -18.86 -10.80 -4.16
N GLN A 692 -17.91 -11.70 -4.43
CA GLN A 692 -16.49 -11.35 -4.48
C GLN A 692 -16.00 -11.31 -5.93
N TYR A 693 -15.33 -10.23 -6.31
CA TYR A 693 -14.91 -9.99 -7.69
C TYR A 693 -13.57 -9.25 -7.79
N ALA A 694 -12.86 -9.48 -8.88
CA ALA A 694 -11.67 -8.74 -9.26
C ALA A 694 -12.02 -7.69 -10.33
N VAL A 695 -11.48 -6.50 -10.17
CA VAL A 695 -11.53 -5.40 -11.15
C VAL A 695 -10.14 -5.21 -11.74
N VAL A 696 -10.06 -5.21 -13.07
CA VAL A 696 -8.83 -4.98 -13.84
C VAL A 696 -9.01 -3.73 -14.70
N GLN A 697 -8.22 -2.67 -14.43
CA GLN A 697 -8.34 -1.36 -15.08
C GLN A 697 -7.02 -0.90 -15.70
N ARG A 698 -7.10 -0.12 -16.78
CA ARG A 698 -5.95 0.56 -17.37
C ARG A 698 -5.66 1.85 -16.59
N ALA A 699 -4.53 1.93 -15.88
CA ALA A 699 -4.12 3.19 -15.26
C ALA A 699 -3.55 4.16 -16.32
N ALA A 700 -3.60 5.47 -16.03
CA ALA A 700 -3.18 6.61 -16.88
C ALA A 700 -1.67 6.70 -17.24
N HIS A 701 -0.98 5.56 -17.27
CA HIS A 701 0.41 5.38 -17.69
C HIS A 701 0.66 3.97 -18.26
N GLY A 702 -0.35 3.37 -18.89
CA GLY A 702 -0.30 2.06 -19.54
C GLY A 702 -0.27 0.84 -18.62
N HIS A 703 0.08 1.00 -17.35
CA HIS A 703 0.10 -0.11 -16.39
C HIS A 703 -1.31 -0.58 -15.99
N VAL A 704 -1.50 -1.90 -15.97
CA VAL A 704 -2.72 -2.54 -15.45
C VAL A 704 -2.80 -2.42 -13.92
N ARG A 705 -3.88 -1.86 -13.41
CA ARG A 705 -4.27 -1.89 -11.99
C ARG A 705 -5.20 -3.09 -11.76
N LYS A 706 -4.97 -3.83 -10.68
CA LYS A 706 -5.79 -4.95 -10.24
C LYS A 706 -6.27 -4.69 -8.82
N SER A 707 -7.55 -4.88 -8.53
CA SER A 707 -8.12 -4.73 -7.19
C SER A 707 -9.23 -5.74 -6.96
N PHE A 708 -9.16 -6.45 -5.84
CA PHE A 708 -10.19 -7.37 -5.38
C PHE A 708 -11.17 -6.60 -4.49
N LYS A 709 -12.47 -6.86 -4.68
CA LYS A 709 -13.58 -6.20 -3.99
C LYS A 709 -14.59 -7.24 -3.50
N ARG A 710 -15.41 -6.82 -2.54
CA ARG A 710 -16.64 -7.49 -2.14
C ARG A 710 -17.80 -6.53 -2.36
N ASP A 711 -18.90 -7.05 -2.88
CA ASP A 711 -20.21 -6.40 -2.88
C ASP A 711 -21.16 -7.15 -1.96
N ILE A 712 -22.13 -6.40 -1.43
CA ILE A 712 -23.20 -6.91 -0.59
C ILE A 712 -24.50 -6.26 -1.02
N SER A 713 -25.55 -7.07 -1.04
CA SER A 713 -26.93 -6.71 -1.38
C SER A 713 -27.86 -7.52 -0.47
N THR A 714 -29.00 -6.95 -0.10
CA THR A 714 -30.19 -7.71 0.33
C THR A 714 -30.79 -8.45 -0.87
N PHE A 715 -31.86 -9.24 -0.65
CA PHE A 715 -32.60 -9.88 -1.75
C PHE A 715 -33.25 -8.85 -2.70
N THR A 716 -33.73 -7.71 -2.16
CA THR A 716 -34.32 -6.60 -2.95
C THR A 716 -33.32 -5.95 -3.92
N ASP A 717 -32.08 -5.78 -3.47
CA ASP A 717 -31.05 -5.03 -4.19
C ASP A 717 -30.21 -5.93 -5.13
N LEU A 718 -30.47 -7.24 -5.09
CA LEU A 718 -29.66 -8.25 -5.77
C LEU A 718 -29.73 -8.09 -7.30
N GLN A 719 -28.57 -7.85 -7.90
CA GLN A 719 -28.39 -7.90 -9.36
C GLN A 719 -27.79 -9.28 -9.73
N PRO A 720 -28.59 -10.33 -9.99
CA PRO A 720 -28.07 -11.69 -10.16
C PRO A 720 -27.13 -11.80 -11.37
N TYR A 721 -27.56 -11.27 -12.52
CA TYR A 721 -26.81 -11.40 -13.76
C TYR A 721 -25.62 -10.43 -13.81
N MET A 722 -24.47 -10.94 -14.27
CA MET A 722 -23.22 -10.15 -14.33
C MET A 722 -23.33 -8.88 -15.18
N GLN A 723 -24.18 -8.87 -16.22
CA GLN A 723 -24.41 -7.68 -17.05
C GLN A 723 -25.06 -6.55 -16.25
N GLN A 724 -26.17 -6.82 -15.55
CA GLN A 724 -26.86 -5.86 -14.66
C GLN A 724 -25.92 -5.37 -13.55
N PHE A 725 -25.18 -6.28 -12.93
CA PHE A 725 -24.21 -5.95 -11.88
C PHE A 725 -23.08 -5.02 -12.37
N VAL A 726 -22.58 -5.22 -13.61
CA VAL A 726 -21.58 -4.32 -14.20
C VAL A 726 -22.19 -2.97 -14.58
N THR A 727 -23.43 -2.90 -15.06
CA THR A 727 -24.15 -1.63 -15.27
C THR A 727 -24.28 -0.85 -13.96
N HIS A 728 -24.83 -1.49 -12.92
CA HIS A 728 -24.95 -0.90 -11.58
C HIS A 728 -23.61 -0.42 -11.00
N LEU A 729 -22.51 -1.15 -11.21
CA LEU A 729 -21.16 -0.72 -10.80
C LEU A 729 -20.62 0.48 -11.60
N GLN A 730 -21.02 0.65 -12.86
CA GLN A 730 -20.67 1.84 -13.67
C GLN A 730 -21.44 3.07 -13.19
N GLU A 731 -22.69 2.90 -12.76
CA GLU A 731 -23.54 3.94 -12.19
C GLU A 731 -23.09 4.32 -10.77
N THR A 732 -23.31 3.44 -9.78
CA THR A 732 -23.15 3.77 -8.35
C THR A 732 -21.69 3.97 -7.91
N ARG A 733 -20.72 3.46 -8.68
CA ARG A 733 -19.28 3.55 -8.34
C ARG A 733 -18.41 4.14 -9.44
N SER A 734 -19.05 4.77 -10.44
CA SER A 734 -18.39 5.43 -11.59
C SER A 734 -17.29 4.58 -12.23
N LEU A 735 -17.49 3.26 -12.31
CA LEU A 735 -16.53 2.35 -12.90
C LEU A 735 -16.39 2.65 -14.40
N ARG A 736 -15.15 2.79 -14.89
CA ARG A 736 -14.84 2.98 -16.32
C ARG A 736 -13.58 2.23 -16.71
N ASP A 737 -13.45 1.91 -17.99
CA ASP A 737 -12.29 1.24 -18.61
C ASP A 737 -11.83 -0.03 -17.85
N ALA A 738 -12.81 -0.87 -17.48
CA ALA A 738 -12.62 -1.96 -16.52
C ALA A 738 -13.15 -3.32 -17.01
N VAL A 739 -12.37 -4.37 -16.74
CA VAL A 739 -12.85 -5.77 -16.82
C VAL A 739 -13.17 -6.25 -15.41
N VAL A 740 -14.41 -6.72 -15.21
CA VAL A 740 -14.92 -7.31 -13.97
C VAL A 740 -14.88 -8.84 -14.09
N ILE A 741 -14.44 -9.51 -13.03
CA ILE A 741 -14.21 -10.97 -13.03
C ILE A 741 -14.76 -11.50 -11.72
N GLU A 742 -15.85 -12.26 -11.75
CA GLU A 742 -16.38 -12.94 -10.57
C GLU A 742 -15.35 -13.92 -10.00
N GLN A 743 -15.34 -14.10 -8.68
CA GLN A 743 -14.46 -15.05 -7.99
C GLN A 743 -15.25 -16.04 -7.13
N SER A 744 -16.36 -15.58 -6.51
CA SER A 744 -17.21 -16.40 -5.64
C SER A 744 -18.50 -15.63 -5.32
N TRP A 745 -19.65 -16.29 -5.33
CA TRP A 745 -20.95 -15.71 -4.95
C TRP A 745 -21.60 -16.56 -3.85
N SER A 746 -22.18 -15.95 -2.81
CA SER A 746 -22.74 -16.67 -1.65
C SER A 746 -23.96 -15.96 -1.09
N LEU A 747 -24.95 -16.74 -0.64
CA LEU A 747 -26.34 -16.32 -0.37
C LEU A 747 -26.79 -16.78 1.03
N ASN A 748 -25.86 -16.79 2.00
CA ASN A 748 -25.93 -17.68 3.17
C ASN A 748 -25.68 -17.01 4.54
N GLU A 749 -25.55 -15.69 4.63
CA GLU A 749 -25.21 -15.00 5.89
C GLU A 749 -26.41 -14.15 6.36
N THR A 750 -27.19 -14.68 7.29
CA THR A 750 -28.32 -13.97 7.93
C THR A 750 -27.84 -12.89 8.89
N ALA A 751 -28.64 -11.85 9.11
CA ALA A 751 -28.39 -10.81 10.10
C ALA A 751 -28.14 -11.40 11.50
N GLY A 752 -28.97 -12.34 11.97
CA GLY A 752 -28.76 -13.06 13.23
C GLY A 752 -27.43 -13.82 13.29
N GLY A 753 -27.09 -14.60 12.25
CA GLY A 753 -25.83 -15.35 12.20
C GLY A 753 -24.58 -14.46 12.16
N LEU A 754 -24.70 -13.22 11.67
CA LEU A 754 -23.66 -12.19 11.70
C LEU A 754 -23.59 -11.49 13.06
N LEU A 755 -24.72 -11.29 13.74
CA LEU A 755 -24.79 -10.80 15.11
C LEU A 755 -24.10 -11.78 16.08
N ASP A 756 -24.29 -13.10 15.91
CA ASP A 756 -23.52 -14.12 16.63
C ASP A 756 -22.01 -14.01 16.40
N ALA A 757 -21.58 -13.77 15.16
CA ALA A 757 -20.18 -13.60 14.82
C ALA A 757 -19.58 -12.33 15.47
N PHE A 758 -20.39 -11.27 15.59
CA PHE A 758 -20.06 -10.03 16.28
C PHE A 758 -19.99 -10.21 17.81
N LEU A 759 -20.97 -10.86 18.41
CA LEU A 759 -21.01 -11.18 19.84
C LEU A 759 -19.82 -12.07 20.22
N HIS A 760 -19.49 -13.07 19.40
CA HIS A 760 -18.30 -13.89 19.57
C HIS A 760 -17.00 -13.09 19.39
N PHE A 761 -16.95 -12.13 18.45
CA PHE A 761 -15.80 -11.24 18.26
C PHE A 761 -15.52 -10.36 19.50
N LEU A 762 -16.55 -9.78 20.12
CA LEU A 762 -16.38 -9.05 21.38
C LEU A 762 -16.08 -10.01 22.55
N LYS A 763 -17.05 -10.87 22.88
CA LYS A 763 -17.09 -11.65 24.13
C LYS A 763 -16.10 -12.82 24.20
N ASN A 764 -15.37 -13.15 23.13
CA ASN A 764 -14.30 -14.17 23.11
C ASN A 764 -12.94 -13.69 22.57
N SER A 765 -12.69 -12.37 22.52
CA SER A 765 -11.38 -11.82 22.16
C SER A 765 -10.32 -12.06 23.26
N ILE A 766 -9.65 -13.22 23.22
CA ILE A 766 -8.54 -13.54 24.14
C ILE A 766 -7.23 -12.87 23.70
N LEU A 767 -6.65 -12.12 24.63
CA LEU A 767 -5.31 -11.54 24.56
C LEU A 767 -4.32 -12.40 25.34
N ARG A 768 -3.34 -12.99 24.65
CA ARG A 768 -2.32 -13.82 25.30
C ARG A 768 -1.08 -13.00 25.63
N ILE A 769 -0.78 -12.85 26.92
CA ILE A 769 0.29 -11.98 27.43
C ILE A 769 1.29 -12.85 28.21
N GLY A 770 2.43 -13.14 27.59
CA GLY A 770 3.38 -14.12 28.09
C GLY A 770 2.82 -15.54 27.98
N GLY A 771 2.73 -16.24 29.11
CA GLY A 771 2.06 -17.55 29.22
C GLY A 771 0.56 -17.46 29.52
N ARG A 772 0.12 -16.39 30.20
CA ARG A 772 -1.26 -16.21 30.69
C ARG A 772 -2.21 -15.71 29.58
N SER A 773 -3.51 -15.98 29.76
CA SER A 773 -4.58 -15.62 28.84
C SER A 773 -5.56 -14.67 29.52
N TYR A 774 -5.85 -13.55 28.88
CA TYR A 774 -6.76 -12.51 29.38
C TYR A 774 -7.89 -12.29 28.40
N ILE A 775 -9.04 -11.82 28.89
CA ILE A 775 -10.20 -11.45 28.07
C ILE A 775 -10.52 -9.97 28.25
N GLN A 776 -10.88 -9.30 27.14
CA GLN A 776 -11.22 -7.88 27.13
C GLN A 776 -12.71 -7.69 27.46
N CYS A 777 -13.00 -7.11 28.63
CA CYS A 777 -14.38 -6.88 29.11
C CYS A 777 -14.92 -5.47 28.84
N GLN A 778 -14.06 -4.48 28.63
CA GLN A 778 -14.44 -3.12 28.25
C GLN A 778 -13.79 -2.72 26.91
N GLY A 779 -14.46 -1.93 26.09
CA GLY A 779 -13.93 -1.46 24.82
C GLY A 779 -13.84 -2.51 23.71
N ILE A 780 -13.31 -2.05 22.57
CA ILE A 780 -13.20 -2.73 21.29
C ILE A 780 -11.73 -3.10 21.04
N PRO A 781 -11.41 -4.36 20.65
CA PRO A 781 -10.04 -4.77 20.35
C PRO A 781 -9.35 -3.90 19.29
N GLN A 782 -8.34 -3.10 19.67
CA GLN A 782 -7.62 -2.21 18.78
C GLN A 782 -6.76 -2.98 17.76
N GLY A 783 -7.16 -2.99 16.49
CA GLY A 783 -6.42 -3.66 15.40
C GLY A 783 -7.27 -4.59 14.55
N SER A 784 -8.54 -4.81 14.91
CA SER A 784 -9.53 -5.40 14.00
C SER A 784 -9.85 -4.43 12.85
N VAL A 785 -10.31 -4.96 11.71
CA VAL A 785 -10.87 -4.15 10.62
C VAL A 785 -12.17 -3.45 11.03
N LEU A 786 -12.90 -4.03 11.99
CA LEU A 786 -14.15 -3.50 12.51
C LEU A 786 -13.98 -2.28 13.42
N SER A 787 -12.84 -2.14 14.13
CA SER A 787 -12.75 -1.30 15.34
C SER A 787 -13.20 0.15 15.07
N THR A 788 -12.70 0.74 13.98
CA THR A 788 -12.99 2.13 13.60
C THR A 788 -14.45 2.34 13.19
N LEU A 789 -15.06 1.37 12.50
CA LEU A 789 -16.47 1.45 12.09
C LEU A 789 -17.41 1.31 13.29
N LEU A 790 -17.13 0.34 14.18
CA LEU A 790 -17.88 0.13 15.43
C LEU A 790 -17.85 1.37 16.33
N CYS A 791 -16.66 1.97 16.51
CA CYS A 791 -16.50 3.24 17.24
C CYS A 791 -17.23 4.40 16.54
N SER A 792 -17.23 4.43 15.20
CA SER A 792 -17.89 5.51 14.44
C SER A 792 -19.41 5.48 14.58
N LEU A 793 -20.01 4.27 14.53
CA LEU A 793 -21.45 4.03 14.70
C LEU A 793 -21.91 4.28 16.14
N CYS A 794 -21.15 3.80 17.14
CA CYS A 794 -21.49 3.98 18.55
C CYS A 794 -21.55 5.45 18.97
N TYR A 795 -20.60 6.28 18.54
CA TYR A 795 -20.68 7.73 18.74
C TYR A 795 -21.62 8.44 17.75
N GLY A 796 -22.05 7.80 16.65
CA GLY A 796 -23.08 8.34 15.77
C GLY A 796 -24.46 8.30 16.41
N ASP A 797 -24.79 7.16 17.03
CA ASP A 797 -25.97 7.01 17.89
C ASP A 797 -25.94 7.98 19.09
N MET A 798 -24.78 8.15 19.75
CA MET A 798 -24.60 9.16 20.80
C MET A 798 -24.89 10.59 20.31
N GLU A 799 -24.33 10.99 19.16
CA GLU A 799 -24.53 12.33 18.60
C GLU A 799 -26.00 12.59 18.23
N ASN A 800 -26.66 11.60 17.62
CA ASN A 800 -28.06 11.71 17.21
C ASN A 800 -29.01 11.86 18.42
N ARG A 801 -28.66 11.29 19.59
CA ARG A 801 -29.45 11.40 20.82
C ARG A 801 -29.15 12.68 21.62
N LEU A 802 -27.88 13.08 21.73
CA LEU A 802 -27.47 14.20 22.58
C LEU A 802 -27.46 15.56 21.88
N PHE A 803 -27.29 15.59 20.55
CA PHE A 803 -27.14 16.82 19.77
C PHE A 803 -28.08 16.89 18.55
N PRO A 804 -29.40 16.63 18.71
CA PRO A 804 -30.36 16.85 17.62
C PRO A 804 -30.31 18.32 17.16
N GLY A 805 -30.42 18.55 15.85
CA GLY A 805 -30.42 19.90 15.26
C GLY A 805 -29.06 20.61 15.16
N ILE A 806 -27.99 20.16 15.84
CA ILE A 806 -26.70 20.89 15.92
C ILE A 806 -26.00 21.17 14.57
N GLN A 807 -26.43 20.49 13.50
CA GLN A 807 -25.91 20.64 12.13
C GLN A 807 -26.81 21.46 11.19
N GLN A 808 -27.84 22.13 11.71
CA GLN A 808 -28.69 23.06 10.93
C GLN A 808 -27.86 24.29 10.52
N ASP A 809 -27.56 25.15 11.49
CA ASP A 809 -26.75 26.36 11.29
C ASP A 809 -25.24 26.08 11.39
N GLY A 810 -24.85 25.05 12.13
CA GLY A 810 -23.46 24.66 12.33
C GLY A 810 -22.97 23.55 11.40
N VAL A 811 -21.73 23.13 11.63
CA VAL A 811 -21.18 21.85 11.16
C VAL A 811 -20.46 21.14 12.30
N LEU A 812 -20.82 19.88 12.52
CA LEU A 812 -20.11 18.96 13.41
C LEU A 812 -19.33 17.97 12.53
N LEU A 813 -18.06 17.72 12.86
CA LEU A 813 -17.19 16.77 12.18
C LEU A 813 -16.45 15.91 13.21
N ARG A 814 -16.54 14.58 13.07
CA ARG A 814 -15.82 13.63 13.93
C ARG A 814 -14.94 12.68 13.13
N LEU A 815 -13.63 12.74 13.36
CA LEU A 815 -12.67 11.74 12.87
C LEU A 815 -12.30 10.79 14.01
N VAL A 816 -13.17 9.82 14.28
CA VAL A 816 -13.04 8.82 15.36
C VAL A 816 -13.02 9.45 16.76
N ASP A 817 -11.83 9.79 17.27
CA ASP A 817 -11.56 10.34 18.60
C ASP A 817 -11.36 11.87 18.60
N ASP A 818 -11.14 12.50 17.44
CA ASP A 818 -11.10 13.96 17.27
C ASP A 818 -12.48 14.51 16.84
N PHE A 819 -13.13 15.31 17.69
CA PHE A 819 -14.35 16.09 17.38
C PHE A 819 -14.01 17.55 17.01
N LEU A 820 -14.81 18.14 16.13
CA LEU A 820 -14.84 19.57 15.80
C LEU A 820 -16.29 20.04 15.58
N LEU A 821 -16.76 20.98 16.38
CA LEU A 821 -17.98 21.77 16.14
C LEU A 821 -17.57 23.16 15.65
N VAL A 822 -18.28 23.67 14.65
CA VAL A 822 -18.29 25.09 14.26
C VAL A 822 -19.75 25.55 14.17
N THR A 823 -20.12 26.61 14.88
CA THR A 823 -21.50 27.14 14.92
C THR A 823 -21.49 28.66 15.09
N PRO A 824 -22.46 29.41 14.51
CA PRO A 824 -22.65 30.83 14.82
C PRO A 824 -23.21 31.08 16.23
N HIS A 825 -23.70 30.04 16.93
CA HIS A 825 -24.39 30.18 18.21
C HIS A 825 -23.47 29.87 19.41
N LEU A 826 -23.05 30.90 20.14
CA LEU A 826 -22.22 30.76 21.35
C LEU A 826 -22.90 29.88 22.43
N THR A 827 -24.22 29.94 22.53
CA THR A 827 -25.03 29.12 23.44
C THR A 827 -24.88 27.62 23.12
N GLN A 828 -24.99 27.25 21.84
CA GLN A 828 -24.76 25.87 21.37
C GLN A 828 -23.30 25.44 21.61
N ALA A 829 -22.34 26.31 21.34
CA ALA A 829 -20.92 26.04 21.57
C ALA A 829 -20.60 25.80 23.06
N LYS A 830 -21.10 26.66 23.97
CA LYS A 830 -20.96 26.47 25.43
C LYS A 830 -21.73 25.24 25.93
N ALA A 831 -22.90 24.93 25.37
CA ALA A 831 -23.68 23.73 25.74
C ALA A 831 -22.97 22.43 25.32
N PHE A 832 -22.53 22.32 24.06
CA PHE A 832 -21.74 21.20 23.55
C PHE A 832 -20.44 21.00 24.36
N LEU A 833 -19.76 22.10 24.70
CA LEU A 833 -18.59 22.10 25.58
C LEU A 833 -18.92 21.49 26.96
N ARG A 834 -19.93 22.02 27.65
CA ARG A 834 -20.33 21.57 29.01
C ARG A 834 -20.77 20.09 29.02
N THR A 835 -21.56 19.64 28.03
CA THR A 835 -22.04 18.25 27.95
C THR A 835 -20.89 17.25 27.79
N LEU A 836 -19.94 17.52 26.90
CA LEU A 836 -18.81 16.58 26.68
C LEU A 836 -17.70 16.71 27.72
N VAL A 837 -17.56 17.86 28.42
CA VAL A 837 -16.67 18.02 29.59
C VAL A 837 -17.19 17.24 30.79
N ARG A 838 -18.50 17.24 31.05
CA ARG A 838 -19.16 16.33 32.04
C ARG A 838 -18.96 14.85 31.68
N GLY A 839 -18.75 14.55 30.40
CA GLY A 839 -18.60 13.21 29.87
C GLY A 839 -19.92 12.50 29.65
N VAL A 840 -19.89 11.40 28.91
CA VAL A 840 -21.06 10.56 28.62
C VAL A 840 -20.74 9.12 29.02
N PRO A 841 -20.98 8.72 30.30
CA PRO A 841 -20.56 7.43 30.83
C PRO A 841 -21.12 6.23 30.05
N GLU A 842 -22.37 6.32 29.59
CA GLU A 842 -23.04 5.27 28.80
C GLU A 842 -22.27 4.86 27.53
N TYR A 843 -21.68 5.84 26.85
CA TYR A 843 -20.89 5.63 25.63
C TYR A 843 -19.39 5.55 25.93
N GLY A 844 -18.98 5.63 27.20
CA GLY A 844 -17.59 5.73 27.61
C GLY A 844 -16.87 6.97 27.05
N CYS A 845 -17.61 8.05 26.76
CA CYS A 845 -17.03 9.27 26.22
C CYS A 845 -16.47 10.14 27.36
N VAL A 846 -15.14 10.31 27.38
CA VAL A 846 -14.41 11.13 28.36
C VAL A 846 -13.42 12.02 27.61
N VAL A 847 -13.47 13.33 27.78
CA VAL A 847 -12.69 14.30 27.02
C VAL A 847 -11.36 14.64 27.67
N ASN A 848 -10.35 14.89 26.85
CA ASN A 848 -9.02 15.32 27.26
C ASN A 848 -8.90 16.84 27.34
N LEU A 849 -9.16 17.43 28.51
CA LEU A 849 -9.15 18.89 28.72
C LEU A 849 -7.83 19.55 28.23
N GLN A 850 -6.68 18.90 28.44
CA GLN A 850 -5.35 19.36 27.98
C GLN A 850 -5.17 19.42 26.45
N LYS A 851 -6.19 18.99 25.68
CA LYS A 851 -6.25 19.08 24.21
C LYS A 851 -7.54 19.72 23.70
N THR A 852 -8.47 20.07 24.58
CA THR A 852 -9.68 20.81 24.21
C THR A 852 -9.26 22.20 23.75
N VAL A 853 -9.73 22.63 22.58
CA VAL A 853 -9.39 23.92 21.98
C VAL A 853 -10.66 24.69 21.66
N VAL A 854 -10.68 25.98 21.98
CA VAL A 854 -11.79 26.91 21.71
C VAL A 854 -11.26 28.25 21.21
N ASN A 855 -12.08 29.05 20.51
CA ASN A 855 -11.74 30.43 20.08
C ASN A 855 -12.56 31.52 20.81
N PHE A 856 -13.16 31.19 21.95
CA PHE A 856 -14.00 32.08 22.75
C PHE A 856 -13.72 31.92 24.26
N PRO A 857 -13.98 32.96 25.08
CA PRO A 857 -13.80 32.87 26.53
C PRO A 857 -14.75 31.84 27.15
N VAL A 858 -14.18 30.99 28.00
CA VAL A 858 -14.92 29.99 28.79
C VAL A 858 -14.78 30.36 30.26
N ASP A 859 -15.91 30.28 30.96
CA ASP A 859 -16.06 30.69 32.36
C ASP A 859 -15.48 29.58 33.25
N ASP A 860 -14.50 29.87 34.12
CA ASP A 860 -13.66 28.85 34.78
C ASP A 860 -14.45 27.86 35.67
N ASP A 861 -15.54 28.31 36.31
CA ASP A 861 -16.46 27.46 37.08
C ASP A 861 -17.04 26.30 36.26
N THR A 862 -17.10 26.45 34.92
CA THR A 862 -17.66 25.43 34.02
C THR A 862 -16.66 24.33 33.64
N LEU A 863 -15.39 24.45 34.05
CA LEU A 863 -14.28 23.55 33.71
C LEU A 863 -13.65 22.82 34.90
N GLY A 864 -14.12 23.07 36.13
CA GLY A 864 -13.59 22.39 37.33
C GLY A 864 -12.10 22.68 37.57
N GLY A 865 -11.67 23.93 37.38
CA GLY A 865 -10.31 24.39 37.67
C GLY A 865 -9.21 23.88 36.72
N THR A 866 -9.55 23.21 35.61
CA THR A 866 -8.56 22.76 34.61
C THR A 866 -8.74 23.49 33.29
N ALA A 867 -7.89 24.48 33.03
CA ALA A 867 -7.95 25.33 31.85
C ALA A 867 -7.87 24.55 30.52
N CYS A 868 -8.76 24.88 29.58
CA CYS A 868 -8.69 24.46 28.19
C CYS A 868 -7.75 25.37 27.37
N ILE A 869 -7.41 24.97 26.15
CA ILE A 869 -6.59 25.81 25.26
C ILE A 869 -7.49 26.84 24.57
N GLN A 870 -7.61 28.03 25.18
CA GLN A 870 -8.22 29.18 24.54
C GLN A 870 -7.26 29.75 23.48
N LEU A 871 -7.74 29.93 22.25
CA LEU A 871 -7.06 30.62 21.16
C LEU A 871 -7.71 31.98 20.90
N PRO A 872 -6.99 32.94 20.28
CA PRO A 872 -7.60 34.18 19.80
C PRO A 872 -8.78 33.90 18.86
N GLU A 873 -9.79 34.78 18.90
CA GLU A 873 -11.01 34.66 18.11
C GLU A 873 -10.73 34.44 16.62
N HIS A 874 -9.83 35.24 16.06
CA HIS A 874 -9.30 35.12 14.70
C HIS A 874 -7.97 34.36 14.73
N CYS A 875 -7.98 33.08 14.38
CA CYS A 875 -6.80 32.23 14.41
C CYS A 875 -6.82 31.11 13.34
N LEU A 876 -5.68 30.42 13.20
CA LEU A 876 -5.56 29.20 12.40
C LEU A 876 -5.80 27.97 13.29
N PHE A 877 -7.07 27.59 13.40
CA PHE A 877 -7.58 26.58 14.33
C PHE A 877 -7.15 25.14 13.92
N PRO A 878 -6.45 24.38 14.79
CA PRO A 878 -5.79 23.13 14.39
C PRO A 878 -6.60 21.85 14.65
N TRP A 879 -7.12 21.20 13.60
CA TRP A 879 -7.88 19.94 13.70
C TRP A 879 -7.42 18.90 12.66
N CYS A 880 -7.21 17.64 13.07
CA CYS A 880 -6.88 16.48 12.20
C CYS A 880 -5.72 16.65 11.19
N GLY A 881 -4.82 17.62 11.39
CA GLY A 881 -3.74 17.94 10.43
C GLY A 881 -4.14 18.96 9.35
N LEU A 882 -5.26 19.64 9.56
CA LEU A 882 -5.69 20.86 8.90
C LEU A 882 -5.48 22.05 9.84
N LEU A 883 -5.40 23.24 9.27
CA LEU A 883 -5.51 24.53 9.94
C LEU A 883 -6.67 25.28 9.28
N LEU A 884 -7.69 25.62 10.05
CA LEU A 884 -8.91 26.29 9.58
C LEU A 884 -8.84 27.75 10.01
N ASP A 885 -8.98 28.70 9.08
CA ASP A 885 -9.13 30.11 9.43
C ASP A 885 -10.52 30.34 10.03
N THR A 886 -10.59 30.82 11.27
CA THR A 886 -11.87 31.01 11.98
C THR A 886 -12.73 32.16 11.43
N HIS A 887 -12.14 33.08 10.66
CA HIS A 887 -12.85 34.20 10.02
C HIS A 887 -13.14 33.91 8.55
N SER A 888 -12.12 33.53 7.76
CA SER A 888 -12.29 33.33 6.31
C SER A 888 -12.81 31.95 5.90
N LEU A 889 -12.78 30.96 6.81
CA LEU A 889 -13.05 29.53 6.58
C LEU A 889 -12.17 28.85 5.51
N GLU A 890 -11.08 29.51 5.10
CA GLU A 890 -10.03 28.92 4.28
C GLU A 890 -9.28 27.81 5.03
N VAL A 891 -8.70 26.87 4.27
CA VAL A 891 -8.07 25.68 4.86
C VAL A 891 -6.64 25.50 4.39
N PHE A 892 -5.72 25.44 5.35
CA PHE A 892 -4.30 25.17 5.12
C PHE A 892 -3.93 23.77 5.61
N SER A 893 -2.94 23.15 4.96
CA SER A 893 -2.36 21.90 5.47
C SER A 893 -1.46 22.18 6.67
N ASP A 894 -1.62 21.45 7.77
CA ASP A 894 -0.62 21.45 8.84
C ASP A 894 0.66 20.71 8.42
N TYR A 895 1.79 21.23 8.88
CA TYR A 895 3.13 20.65 8.73
C TYR A 895 3.85 20.46 10.08
N SER A 896 3.26 20.85 11.23
CA SER A 896 3.80 20.69 12.59
C SER A 896 4.28 19.26 12.87
N SER A 897 3.55 18.25 12.35
CA SER A 897 3.90 16.83 12.46
C SER A 897 5.27 16.46 11.88
N TYR A 898 5.94 17.34 11.15
CA TYR A 898 7.30 17.14 10.63
C TYR A 898 8.40 17.76 11.52
N ALA A 899 8.05 18.62 12.47
CA ALA A 899 8.99 19.26 13.41
C ALA A 899 9.79 18.21 14.20
N GLY A 900 11.11 18.39 14.27
CA GLY A 900 12.04 17.45 14.92
C GLY A 900 12.14 16.07 14.22
N THR A 901 11.45 15.86 13.10
CA THR A 901 11.53 14.61 12.33
C THR A 901 12.44 14.78 11.12
N SER A 902 13.28 13.79 10.84
CA SER A 902 14.02 13.72 9.57
C SER A 902 13.06 13.39 8.44
N ILE A 903 13.05 14.19 7.37
CA ILE A 903 12.17 13.96 6.20
C ILE A 903 12.47 12.61 5.52
N ARG A 904 13.67 12.03 5.72
CA ARG A 904 14.03 10.64 5.35
C ARG A 904 13.08 9.60 5.97
N ALA A 905 12.44 9.90 7.11
CA ALA A 905 11.44 9.04 7.74
C ALA A 905 10.03 9.17 7.12
N SER A 906 9.75 10.22 6.35
CA SER A 906 8.45 10.39 5.69
C SER A 906 8.23 9.44 4.50
N LEU A 907 9.32 8.93 3.89
CA LEU A 907 9.27 8.09 2.70
C LEU A 907 10.05 6.78 2.87
N ALA A 908 9.34 5.66 2.67
CA ALA A 908 9.96 4.38 2.32
C ALA A 908 10.47 4.42 0.87
N PHE A 909 11.79 4.27 0.69
CA PHE A 909 12.43 4.34 -0.63
C PHE A 909 12.65 2.93 -1.24
N PRO A 910 12.07 2.63 -2.41
CA PRO A 910 12.18 1.31 -3.05
C PRO A 910 13.50 1.15 -3.81
N CYS A 911 14.52 0.60 -3.15
CA CYS A 911 15.85 0.34 -3.70
C CYS A 911 15.87 -0.73 -4.83
N GLY A 912 17.08 -1.05 -5.33
CA GLY A 912 17.32 -2.01 -6.40
C GLY A 912 17.16 -1.43 -7.83
N ALA A 913 17.07 -2.33 -8.83
CA ALA A 913 17.08 -1.97 -10.25
C ALA A 913 16.03 -0.91 -10.64
N ARG A 914 16.38 -0.06 -11.60
CA ARG A 914 15.57 1.07 -12.12
C ARG A 914 15.12 2.08 -11.03
N ALA A 915 15.98 2.36 -10.04
CA ALA A 915 15.71 3.26 -8.91
C ALA A 915 15.09 4.61 -9.32
N GLY A 916 15.62 5.29 -10.34
CA GLY A 916 15.06 6.56 -10.84
C GLY A 916 13.59 6.48 -11.31
N ARG A 917 13.21 5.43 -12.06
CA ARG A 917 11.80 5.20 -12.47
C ARG A 917 10.88 4.82 -11.30
N LYS A 918 11.44 4.41 -10.15
CA LYS A 918 10.68 4.20 -8.91
C LYS A 918 10.58 5.50 -8.08
N LEU A 919 11.66 6.29 -8.02
CA LEU A 919 11.71 7.64 -7.44
C LEU A 919 10.63 8.55 -8.04
N ARG A 920 10.66 8.77 -9.36
CA ARG A 920 9.74 9.66 -10.10
C ARG A 920 8.27 9.33 -9.76
N ARG A 921 7.87 8.07 -9.92
CA ARG A 921 6.52 7.59 -9.60
C ARG A 921 6.16 7.73 -8.11
N LYS A 922 7.10 7.50 -7.19
CA LYS A 922 6.83 7.61 -5.74
C LYS A 922 6.69 9.07 -5.28
N LEU A 923 7.43 10.01 -5.87
CA LEU A 923 7.27 11.44 -5.59
C LEU A 923 5.92 11.95 -6.11
N LEU A 924 5.61 11.74 -7.39
CA LEU A 924 4.32 12.16 -7.99
C LEU A 924 3.11 11.53 -7.27
N SER A 925 3.18 10.24 -6.94
CA SER A 925 2.15 9.54 -6.15
C SER A 925 1.95 10.10 -4.74
N VAL A 926 2.95 10.78 -4.15
CA VAL A 926 2.85 11.39 -2.82
C VAL A 926 2.56 12.90 -2.90
N LEU A 927 2.83 13.54 -4.04
CA LEU A 927 2.30 14.87 -4.37
C LEU A 927 0.78 14.83 -4.52
N ARG A 928 0.23 13.87 -5.28
CA ARG A 928 -1.23 13.69 -5.43
C ARG A 928 -1.97 13.53 -4.09
N LEU A 929 -1.32 12.98 -3.06
CA LEU A 929 -1.87 12.86 -1.69
C LEU A 929 -1.82 14.15 -0.86
N LYS A 930 -1.23 15.24 -1.38
CA LYS A 930 -1.27 16.58 -0.79
C LYS A 930 -1.98 17.61 -1.68
N CYS A 931 -2.10 17.36 -2.97
CA CYS A 931 -2.98 18.09 -3.90
C CYS A 931 -4.44 17.62 -3.74
N HIS A 932 -5.03 17.81 -2.56
CA HIS A 932 -6.43 17.48 -2.27
C HIS A 932 -7.37 18.64 -2.62
N ALA A 933 -8.64 18.36 -2.96
CA ALA A 933 -9.62 19.38 -3.36
C ALA A 933 -9.79 20.47 -2.27
N LEU A 934 -9.92 20.06 -1.01
CA LEU A 934 -9.94 20.91 0.20
C LEU A 934 -8.84 22.01 0.28
N PHE A 935 -7.69 21.85 -0.39
CA PHE A 935 -6.61 22.85 -0.42
C PHE A 935 -6.48 23.61 -1.76
N LEU A 936 -7.24 23.21 -2.78
CA LEU A 936 -7.06 23.60 -4.19
C LEU A 936 -8.35 24.06 -4.89
N ASP A 937 -9.52 23.81 -4.30
CA ASP A 937 -10.81 24.30 -4.75
C ASP A 937 -10.93 25.81 -4.48
N LEU A 938 -11.20 26.56 -5.55
CA LEU A 938 -11.36 28.01 -5.57
C LEU A 938 -12.73 28.48 -5.05
N GLN A 939 -13.70 27.57 -4.87
CA GLN A 939 -14.98 27.88 -4.20
C GLN A 939 -14.79 27.98 -2.67
N VAL A 940 -13.94 27.11 -2.10
CA VAL A 940 -13.59 27.14 -0.66
C VAL A 940 -12.44 28.09 -0.35
N ASN A 941 -11.39 28.18 -1.18
CA ASN A 941 -10.18 28.94 -0.88
C ASN A 941 -9.91 30.05 -1.91
N SER A 942 -9.46 31.23 -1.49
CA SER A 942 -9.02 32.29 -2.39
C SER A 942 -7.82 31.86 -3.26
N PRO A 943 -7.60 32.50 -4.41
CA PRO A 943 -6.41 32.27 -5.23
C PRO A 943 -5.09 32.44 -4.46
N ARG A 944 -5.05 33.33 -3.45
CA ARG A 944 -3.88 33.56 -2.58
C ARG A 944 -3.61 32.33 -1.71
N THR A 945 -4.62 31.77 -1.06
CA THR A 945 -4.44 30.60 -0.19
C THR A 945 -4.21 29.31 -0.97
N VAL A 946 -4.82 29.16 -2.16
CA VAL A 946 -4.41 28.09 -3.10
C VAL A 946 -2.93 28.22 -3.49
N CYS A 947 -2.40 29.44 -3.72
CA CYS A 947 -0.95 29.62 -3.93
C CYS A 947 -0.12 29.17 -2.72
N VAL A 948 -0.50 29.56 -1.49
CA VAL A 948 0.21 29.17 -0.26
C VAL A 948 0.22 27.65 -0.08
N ASN A 949 -0.92 26.99 -0.26
CA ASN A 949 -1.04 25.53 -0.16
C ASN A 949 -0.20 24.81 -1.22
N VAL A 950 -0.27 25.26 -2.49
CA VAL A 950 0.58 24.75 -3.58
C VAL A 950 2.06 24.95 -3.27
N TYR A 951 2.47 26.13 -2.80
CA TYR A 951 3.87 26.42 -2.46
C TYR A 951 4.39 25.54 -1.32
N LYS A 952 3.68 25.45 -0.17
CA LYS A 952 4.05 24.55 0.94
C LYS A 952 4.10 23.08 0.50
N ALA A 953 3.17 22.63 -0.35
CA ALA A 953 3.16 21.26 -0.87
C ALA A 953 4.36 20.96 -1.80
N LEU A 954 4.72 21.89 -2.68
CA LEU A 954 5.88 21.80 -3.57
C LEU A 954 7.21 21.86 -2.78
N LEU A 955 7.30 22.71 -1.76
CA LEU A 955 8.45 22.79 -0.86
C LEU A 955 8.68 21.46 -0.13
N LEU A 956 7.62 20.81 0.35
CA LEU A 956 7.74 19.47 0.93
C LEU A 956 8.21 18.43 -0.09
N GLN A 957 7.91 18.58 -1.40
CA GLN A 957 8.51 17.72 -2.43
C GLN A 957 10.00 18.01 -2.66
N ALA A 958 10.47 19.25 -2.51
CA ALA A 958 11.89 19.57 -2.61
C ALA A 958 12.73 18.88 -1.51
N TYR A 959 12.27 18.95 -0.25
CA TYR A 959 12.88 18.18 0.86
C TYR A 959 12.81 16.66 0.61
N ARG A 960 11.69 16.14 0.08
CA ARG A 960 11.54 14.70 -0.27
C ARG A 960 12.46 14.26 -1.41
N LEU A 961 12.63 15.08 -2.46
CA LEU A 961 13.59 14.79 -3.53
C LEU A 961 15.00 14.72 -2.95
N HIS A 962 15.40 15.71 -2.15
CA HIS A 962 16.72 15.76 -1.51
C HIS A 962 17.02 14.47 -0.71
N ALA A 963 16.13 14.10 0.21
CA ALA A 963 16.29 12.89 1.03
C ALA A 963 16.25 11.58 0.23
N CYS A 964 15.66 11.56 -0.96
CA CYS A 964 15.72 10.43 -1.88
C CYS A 964 16.99 10.41 -2.75
N VAL A 965 17.51 11.57 -3.17
CA VAL A 965 18.81 11.70 -3.86
C VAL A 965 19.93 11.17 -2.97
N LEU A 966 19.96 11.54 -1.68
CA LEU A 966 20.91 11.03 -0.69
C LEU A 966 20.83 9.50 -0.48
N ARG A 967 19.75 8.85 -0.90
CA ARG A 967 19.52 7.40 -0.78
C ARG A 967 19.78 6.61 -2.07
N LEU A 968 20.10 7.27 -3.18
CA LEU A 968 20.33 6.61 -4.47
C LEU A 968 21.48 5.58 -4.38
N PRO A 969 21.30 4.38 -4.98
CA PRO A 969 22.32 3.34 -4.94
C PRO A 969 23.49 3.66 -5.88
N PHE A 970 24.54 2.84 -5.79
CA PHE A 970 25.65 2.78 -6.76
C PHE A 970 26.47 4.08 -6.98
N ASN A 971 26.35 5.07 -6.10
CA ASN A 971 26.90 6.43 -6.25
C ASN A 971 26.37 7.15 -7.51
N GLN A 972 25.07 7.01 -7.78
CA GLN A 972 24.33 7.84 -8.74
C GLN A 972 24.17 9.24 -8.14
N GLN A 973 24.92 10.21 -8.67
CA GLN A 973 24.93 11.63 -8.26
C GLN A 973 24.19 12.48 -9.30
N VAL A 974 23.65 13.62 -8.86
CA VAL A 974 22.88 14.56 -9.71
C VAL A 974 23.66 14.99 -10.94
N GLN A 975 24.94 15.32 -10.77
CA GLN A 975 25.88 15.70 -11.84
C GLN A 975 25.98 14.70 -13.00
N LYS A 976 25.68 13.40 -12.78
CA LYS A 976 25.80 12.35 -13.80
C LYS A 976 24.59 12.23 -14.73
N ASN A 977 23.47 12.87 -14.38
CA ASN A 977 22.30 13.00 -15.24
C ASN A 977 21.42 14.16 -14.73
N PRO A 978 21.82 15.43 -14.96
CA PRO A 978 21.06 16.58 -14.46
C PRO A 978 19.69 16.70 -15.13
N ALA A 979 19.60 16.38 -16.43
CA ALA A 979 18.36 16.41 -17.21
C ALA A 979 17.25 15.55 -16.58
N PHE A 980 17.56 14.34 -16.09
CA PHE A 980 16.60 13.49 -15.38
C PHE A 980 16.03 14.14 -14.11
N PHE A 981 16.81 14.94 -13.39
CA PHE A 981 16.33 15.63 -12.19
C PHE A 981 15.55 16.91 -12.53
N LEU A 982 15.94 17.65 -13.58
CA LEU A 982 15.12 18.74 -14.12
C LEU A 982 13.76 18.23 -14.59
N GLN A 983 13.72 17.10 -15.31
CA GLN A 983 12.46 16.49 -15.74
C GLN A 983 11.56 16.18 -14.55
N ILE A 984 12.09 15.65 -13.43
CA ILE A 984 11.28 15.42 -12.21
C ILE A 984 10.70 16.72 -11.65
N ILE A 985 11.43 17.83 -11.67
CA ILE A 985 10.96 19.15 -11.19
C ILE A 985 9.86 19.69 -12.12
N ALA A 986 10.07 19.59 -13.44
CA ALA A 986 9.06 19.96 -14.44
C ALA A 986 7.79 19.10 -14.34
N ASP A 987 7.93 17.77 -14.23
CA ASP A 987 6.82 16.84 -14.00
C ASP A 987 6.04 17.19 -12.73
N THR A 988 6.74 17.62 -11.67
CA THR A 988 6.16 17.96 -10.37
C THR A 988 5.28 19.21 -10.48
N ALA A 989 5.74 20.24 -11.21
CA ALA A 989 4.93 21.42 -11.52
C ALA A 989 3.72 21.07 -12.41
N THR A 990 3.96 20.39 -13.53
CA THR A 990 2.92 20.03 -14.50
C THR A 990 1.86 19.13 -13.87
N HIS A 991 2.24 18.12 -13.08
CA HIS A 991 1.28 17.25 -12.39
C HIS A 991 0.45 17.99 -11.33
N CYS A 992 1.05 18.95 -10.61
CA CYS A 992 0.32 19.81 -9.68
C CYS A 992 -0.72 20.67 -10.41
N TYR A 993 -0.32 21.30 -11.53
CA TYR A 993 -1.23 22.09 -12.36
C TYR A 993 -2.35 21.25 -13.00
N SER A 994 -2.05 20.03 -13.48
CA SER A 994 -3.08 19.11 -13.99
C SER A 994 -4.12 18.74 -12.94
N ILE A 995 -3.72 18.54 -11.68
CA ILE A 995 -4.67 18.26 -10.58
C ILE A 995 -5.49 19.51 -10.24
N LEU A 996 -4.84 20.69 -10.16
CA LEU A 996 -5.52 21.96 -9.91
C LEU A 996 -6.58 22.28 -10.98
N LYS A 997 -6.22 22.14 -12.27
CA LYS A 997 -7.17 22.33 -13.38
C LYS A 997 -8.31 21.30 -13.35
N ALA A 998 -8.00 20.03 -13.06
CA ALA A 998 -9.02 18.98 -13.00
C ALA A 998 -10.01 19.13 -11.84
N LYS A 999 -9.61 19.77 -10.73
CA LYS A 999 -10.49 20.04 -9.58
C LYS A 999 -11.20 21.41 -9.61
N ASN A 1000 -10.90 22.26 -10.58
CA ASN A 1000 -11.60 23.52 -10.83
C ASN A 1000 -12.14 23.59 -12.27
N ALA A 1001 -12.56 22.45 -12.83
CA ALA A 1001 -13.17 22.39 -14.15
C ALA A 1001 -14.58 23.03 -14.09
N GLY A 1002 -14.91 23.89 -15.06
CA GLY A 1002 -16.20 24.59 -15.12
C GLY A 1002 -16.31 25.85 -14.26
N VAL A 1003 -15.29 26.21 -13.47
CA VAL A 1003 -15.31 27.44 -12.64
C VAL A 1003 -15.01 28.68 -13.50
N SER A 1004 -16.07 29.26 -14.08
CA SER A 1004 -16.03 30.54 -14.77
C SER A 1004 -16.02 31.69 -13.76
N LEU A 1005 -14.84 32.27 -13.49
CA LEU A 1005 -14.69 33.45 -12.65
C LEU A 1005 -15.15 34.70 -13.40
N GLY A 1006 -16.42 35.07 -13.19
CA GLY A 1006 -17.21 35.96 -14.05
C GLY A 1006 -16.92 37.46 -13.96
N ALA A 1007 -15.67 37.90 -14.22
CA ALA A 1007 -15.39 39.31 -14.49
C ALA A 1007 -14.28 39.49 -15.53
N ARG A 1008 -14.41 40.50 -16.41
CA ARG A 1008 -13.38 40.90 -17.38
C ARG A 1008 -12.15 41.48 -16.67
N GLY A 1009 -11.25 40.60 -16.23
CA GLY A 1009 -10.04 40.95 -15.48
C GLY A 1009 -9.79 40.11 -14.23
N ALA A 1010 -10.75 39.29 -13.78
CA ALA A 1010 -10.55 38.37 -12.66
C ALA A 1010 -9.52 37.27 -12.99
N PHE A 1011 -8.74 36.87 -11.99
CA PHE A 1011 -7.73 35.83 -12.12
C PHE A 1011 -8.37 34.46 -12.37
N GLY A 1012 -8.34 33.99 -13.62
CA GLY A 1012 -8.59 32.57 -13.94
C GLY A 1012 -7.66 31.61 -13.18
N PRO A 1013 -7.95 30.29 -13.21
CA PRO A 1013 -7.20 29.29 -12.42
C PRO A 1013 -5.69 29.38 -12.68
N LEU A 1014 -4.92 29.40 -11.58
CA LEU A 1014 -3.48 29.73 -11.55
C LEU A 1014 -2.71 29.17 -12.74
N SER A 1015 -2.20 30.08 -13.58
CA SER A 1015 -1.56 29.70 -14.84
C SER A 1015 -0.45 28.67 -14.65
N SER A 1016 -0.27 27.79 -15.63
CA SER A 1016 0.80 26.79 -15.62
C SER A 1016 2.18 27.42 -15.35
N LYS A 1017 2.42 28.62 -15.91
CA LYS A 1017 3.64 29.43 -15.66
C LYS A 1017 3.81 29.81 -14.17
N ALA A 1018 2.73 30.19 -13.48
CA ALA A 1018 2.74 30.54 -12.07
C ALA A 1018 3.03 29.31 -11.17
N VAL A 1019 2.39 28.17 -11.44
CA VAL A 1019 2.67 26.90 -10.72
C VAL A 1019 4.10 26.43 -10.99
N GLN A 1020 4.61 26.59 -12.22
CA GLN A 1020 6.01 26.35 -12.54
C GLN A 1020 6.96 27.29 -11.77
N TRP A 1021 6.65 28.59 -11.67
CA TRP A 1021 7.46 29.56 -10.92
C TRP A 1021 7.51 29.21 -9.42
N LEU A 1022 6.37 28.90 -8.79
CA LEU A 1022 6.32 28.44 -7.39
C LEU A 1022 7.15 27.16 -7.17
N CYS A 1023 7.11 26.22 -8.13
CA CYS A 1023 7.93 25.02 -8.11
C CYS A 1023 9.43 25.39 -8.16
N HIS A 1024 9.85 26.23 -9.10
CA HIS A 1024 11.25 26.65 -9.21
C HIS A 1024 11.74 27.35 -7.93
N GLN A 1025 10.95 28.26 -7.35
CA GLN A 1025 11.27 28.94 -6.09
C GLN A 1025 11.40 27.95 -4.91
N ALA A 1026 10.45 27.03 -4.77
CA ALA A 1026 10.47 26.01 -3.70
C ALA A 1026 11.66 25.04 -3.81
N PHE A 1027 12.03 24.63 -5.03
CA PHE A 1027 13.21 23.80 -5.25
C PHE A 1027 14.52 24.60 -5.10
N LEU A 1028 14.59 25.84 -5.57
CA LEU A 1028 15.78 26.70 -5.42
C LEU A 1028 16.09 26.98 -3.95
N LEU A 1029 15.09 27.21 -3.11
CA LEU A 1029 15.26 27.35 -1.66
C LEU A 1029 15.97 26.13 -1.06
N LYS A 1030 15.37 24.93 -1.20
CA LYS A 1030 15.91 23.74 -0.53
C LYS A 1030 17.19 23.20 -1.19
N LEU A 1031 17.30 23.24 -2.51
CA LEU A 1031 18.52 22.80 -3.19
C LEU A 1031 19.67 23.82 -3.02
N GLY A 1032 19.35 25.10 -2.83
CA GLY A 1032 20.30 26.18 -2.58
C GLY A 1032 21.04 26.07 -1.24
N GLN A 1033 20.43 25.44 -0.23
CA GLN A 1033 21.10 25.05 1.02
C GLN A 1033 22.21 24.00 0.79
N HIS A 1034 22.14 23.25 -0.31
CA HIS A 1034 22.97 22.07 -0.57
C HIS A 1034 23.86 22.25 -1.81
N ARG A 1035 24.42 23.46 -1.98
CA ARG A 1035 25.15 23.94 -3.19
C ARG A 1035 26.09 22.90 -3.82
N VAL A 1036 26.92 22.22 -3.01
CA VAL A 1036 27.89 21.20 -3.46
C VAL A 1036 27.25 20.05 -4.25
N THR A 1037 26.03 19.62 -3.85
CA THR A 1037 25.33 18.50 -4.51
C THR A 1037 24.58 18.94 -5.77
N TYR A 1038 24.11 20.20 -5.81
CA TYR A 1038 23.16 20.67 -6.82
C TYR A 1038 23.67 21.82 -7.72
N LYS A 1039 24.96 22.20 -7.66
CA LYS A 1039 25.57 23.29 -8.46
C LYS A 1039 25.12 23.29 -9.94
N CYS A 1040 25.08 22.11 -10.57
CA CYS A 1040 24.64 21.95 -11.96
C CYS A 1040 23.14 22.23 -12.20
N LEU A 1041 22.25 22.00 -11.23
CA LEU A 1041 20.83 22.32 -11.36
C LEU A 1041 20.53 23.79 -11.02
N LEU A 1042 21.23 24.36 -10.04
CA LEU A 1042 20.93 25.68 -9.50
C LEU A 1042 21.07 26.80 -10.53
N GLY A 1043 22.02 26.70 -11.47
CA GLY A 1043 22.14 27.64 -12.59
C GLY A 1043 20.91 27.56 -13.51
N MET A 1044 20.65 26.38 -14.08
CA MET A 1044 19.52 26.16 -15.01
C MET A 1044 18.16 26.52 -14.40
N LEU A 1045 17.94 26.20 -13.12
CA LEU A 1045 16.69 26.56 -12.41
C LEU A 1045 16.52 28.07 -12.23
N ARG A 1046 17.61 28.83 -12.00
CA ARG A 1046 17.57 30.30 -11.95
C ARG A 1046 17.26 30.91 -13.32
N THR A 1047 17.93 30.46 -14.38
CA THR A 1047 17.67 30.94 -15.75
C THR A 1047 16.22 30.66 -16.17
N ALA A 1048 15.70 29.46 -15.86
CA ALA A 1048 14.30 29.13 -16.09
C ALA A 1048 13.34 30.03 -15.27
N GLN A 1049 13.64 30.31 -14.01
CA GLN A 1049 12.83 31.22 -13.18
C GLN A 1049 12.85 32.66 -13.69
N MET A 1050 13.98 33.17 -14.18
CA MET A 1050 14.07 34.51 -14.78
C MET A 1050 13.21 34.60 -16.06
N CYS A 1051 13.33 33.61 -16.96
CA CYS A 1051 12.52 33.54 -18.17
C CYS A 1051 11.01 33.39 -17.87
N LEU A 1052 10.63 32.65 -16.81
CA LEU A 1052 9.25 32.60 -16.33
C LEU A 1052 8.79 33.93 -15.73
N SER A 1053 9.66 34.67 -15.04
CA SER A 1053 9.34 35.96 -14.41
C SER A 1053 9.07 37.05 -15.47
N GLN A 1054 9.80 37.04 -16.58
CA GLN A 1054 9.52 37.87 -17.77
C GLN A 1054 8.19 37.54 -18.46
N LYS A 1055 7.67 36.31 -18.28
CA LYS A 1055 6.48 35.76 -18.96
C LYS A 1055 5.21 35.79 -18.09
N LEU A 1056 5.25 36.49 -16.95
CA LEU A 1056 4.17 36.68 -15.97
C LEU A 1056 3.89 38.18 -15.78
N THR A 1057 2.64 38.56 -15.51
CA THR A 1057 2.29 39.97 -15.26
C THR A 1057 2.85 40.47 -13.93
N LYS A 1058 3.17 41.76 -13.83
CA LYS A 1058 3.75 42.38 -12.61
C LYS A 1058 2.91 42.09 -11.36
N ALA A 1059 1.58 42.19 -11.45
CA ALA A 1059 0.66 41.86 -10.36
C ALA A 1059 0.71 40.38 -9.94
N THR A 1060 0.71 39.45 -10.90
CA THR A 1060 0.88 38.01 -10.59
C THR A 1060 2.22 37.77 -9.91
N LEU A 1061 3.31 38.35 -10.42
CA LEU A 1061 4.65 38.22 -9.84
C LEU A 1061 4.71 38.75 -8.40
N ALA A 1062 4.02 39.85 -8.09
CA ALA A 1062 3.93 40.39 -6.74
C ALA A 1062 3.24 39.41 -5.78
N ILE A 1063 2.09 38.84 -6.15
CA ILE A 1063 1.37 37.84 -5.36
C ILE A 1063 2.22 36.57 -5.14
N LEU A 1064 2.88 36.08 -6.19
CA LEU A 1064 3.75 34.91 -6.07
C LEU A 1064 5.00 35.17 -5.20
N LYS A 1065 5.53 36.40 -5.22
CA LYS A 1065 6.58 36.83 -4.29
C LYS A 1065 6.07 36.86 -2.85
N THR A 1066 4.97 37.54 -2.55
CA THR A 1066 4.45 37.64 -1.16
C THR A 1066 4.08 36.27 -0.58
N VAL A 1067 3.53 35.35 -1.39
CA VAL A 1067 3.30 33.95 -1.00
C VAL A 1067 4.60 33.18 -0.69
N ALA A 1068 5.72 33.56 -1.32
CA ALA A 1068 7.05 33.00 -1.07
C ALA A 1068 7.86 33.76 0.00
N HIS A 1069 7.24 34.72 0.72
CA HIS A 1069 7.80 35.38 1.91
C HIS A 1069 7.02 34.95 3.17
N PRO A 1070 7.70 34.65 4.30
CA PRO A 1070 9.16 34.54 4.46
C PRO A 1070 9.74 33.38 3.64
N THR A 1071 10.98 33.55 3.18
CA THR A 1071 11.63 32.62 2.23
C THR A 1071 11.67 31.18 2.72
N LEU A 1072 11.70 30.95 4.03
CA LEU A 1072 11.46 29.65 4.65
C LEU A 1072 10.31 29.78 5.68
N PRO A 1073 9.12 29.20 5.42
CA PRO A 1073 8.01 29.21 6.36
C PRO A 1073 8.38 28.60 7.74
N PRO A 1074 7.83 29.11 8.85
CA PRO A 1074 8.22 28.71 10.21
C PRO A 1074 8.07 27.20 10.44
N ASP A 1075 6.96 26.60 9.98
CA ASP A 1075 6.68 25.17 10.03
C ASP A 1075 7.73 24.28 9.34
N PHE A 1076 8.56 24.85 8.45
CA PHE A 1076 9.63 24.14 7.75
C PHE A 1076 11.03 24.34 8.37
N LYS A 1077 11.20 25.31 9.28
CA LYS A 1077 12.48 25.58 9.98
C LYS A 1077 12.91 24.41 10.87
N THR A 1078 11.95 23.69 11.46
CA THR A 1078 12.17 22.58 12.41
C THR A 1078 12.26 21.20 11.75
N ILE A 1079 12.15 21.11 10.41
CA ILE A 1079 12.20 19.84 9.67
C ILE A 1079 13.66 19.45 9.40
N LEU A 1080 14.06 18.27 9.88
CA LEU A 1080 15.42 17.75 9.74
C LEU A 1080 15.62 17.01 8.40
N ASP A 1081 16.85 16.96 7.89
CA ASP A 1081 17.16 16.40 6.55
C ASP A 1081 17.31 14.88 6.47
#